data_AF-A0AAD5XUG5-F1
#
_entry.id   AF-A0AAD5XUG5-F1
#
_cell.length_a   1.000
_cell.length_b   1.000
_cell.length_c   1.000
_cell.angle_alpha   90.00
_cell.angle_beta   90.00
_cell.angle_gamma   90.00
#
_symmetry.space_group_name_H-M   'P 1'
#
loop_
_entity.id
_entity.type
_entity.pdbx_description
1 polymer ?
#
loop_
_entity_poly.entity_id
_entity_poly.type
_entity_poly.pdbx_seq_one_letter_code
_entity_poly.pdbx_strand_id
1 'polypeptide(L)'
;GTLAGVRGFQDPNVQMKKNKNSIFLQADKNSPDKVNNETILMPWLLSTYEGQCLTGGSNQRYETVMAWNSSNENTVEILGVNSMSYFDRSGIPFYYSLADNYLIGDNYKESVMANTCPNRVVYMAGTTMPERDYNGKNIPVESNSVQNKPYMDWETFPEHLEKHNITWRIWQNSLDLYDSNALSWFEQYQPKNNNTALIEKALTFFSLAEFQKACANGTLPQISWVISEQQLSEHPPWLPNSGEYFISQVSKAIITGKHANSTAAIINYDESGGFFDHVDPEVPAFGTPYTWVLKDRLFKNQPAPVGPGPRVPFFIISPYTKGKVVFSENSDHTSTLLFLEQWVLAKFQINITFPLISKWHREHMSDLVNAFDFTETNLTMNLLPTVKKPQQNVFTKVFVSSELCLTSQHFNGIPTPPYKNQTFPSVEAGFRTVRGYPLQGRFFTLESGKFSLTTYKYEVQLRPTIIKRNDPQQLFIFLETYGEKNRFKIKSLKVKNETGKSYCLNFDLNLVKCAIAPIWDFKMSEEVENNQGYEITFQNKYFLLGISLLMQNPTINLQPSTPISPSGVDSSTTTAAQIQRQAQWTQMRYQSLLDYLTPLTTFRWTTTVALFFLYFLRVFTAQGWYIITYALGIYLLNLFLAFLTPKIDPSLELDTDPNDEGMSLPTKGNDEFKPFIRRLPEFKFWHACTRAVTLALLCTTTRATDIPVFWPILLMNSTNQSFWEELIEKQGSSINADKDNKTEKNFEETKSNFELPTFDEDNIGIKYWERIRTNWTANHEPFNPILHRHSTMSLPSSPKKQSDLLDSSNLKSNFNLNSNNDRKKLLQHIKKDHYDLIYKNIISQRSFSEPVPLDFLVKVLVHGWEKEGL
;
A
#
# COMPACT_ATOMS: atom_id res chain seq x y z
N GLY A 1 -10.84 11.56 17.71
CA GLY A 1 -10.08 12.15 18.83
C GLY A 1 -10.94 12.93 19.82
N THR A 2 -11.55 14.04 19.40
CA THR A 2 -12.25 14.99 20.31
C THR A 2 -13.77 14.78 20.42
N LEU A 3 -14.34 13.84 19.67
CA LEU A 3 -15.77 13.51 19.73
C LEU A 3 -16.17 12.98 21.12
N ALA A 4 -17.32 13.42 21.63
CA ALA A 4 -17.86 12.95 22.91
C ALA A 4 -18.22 11.45 22.85
N GLY A 5 -17.98 10.73 23.94
CA GLY A 5 -18.49 9.36 24.14
C GLY A 5 -17.85 8.28 23.26
N VAL A 6 -16.66 8.52 22.71
CA VAL A 6 -15.84 7.52 22.00
C VAL A 6 -14.47 7.37 22.65
N ARG A 7 -13.73 6.30 22.33
CA ARG A 7 -12.30 6.19 22.63
C ARG A 7 -11.49 7.26 21.89
N GLY A 8 -11.05 8.29 22.61
CA GLY A 8 -10.30 9.43 22.08
C GLY A 8 -9.29 9.98 23.09
N PHE A 9 -9.07 11.29 23.10
CA PHE A 9 -8.08 11.92 23.99
C PHE A 9 -8.39 11.81 25.50
N GLN A 10 -9.59 11.34 25.86
CA GLN A 10 -10.01 11.03 27.23
C GLN A 10 -10.20 9.52 27.46
N ASP A 11 -9.63 8.66 26.60
CA ASP A 11 -9.70 7.21 26.81
C ASP A 11 -8.99 6.85 28.13
N PRO A 12 -9.70 6.24 29.11
CA PRO A 12 -9.12 5.83 30.38
C PRO A 12 -8.08 4.71 30.24
N ASN A 13 -8.05 4.01 29.09
CA ASN A 13 -7.11 2.94 28.79
C ASN A 13 -5.92 3.43 27.96
N VAL A 14 -5.63 4.74 27.96
CA VAL A 14 -4.43 5.25 27.32
C VAL A 14 -3.18 4.62 27.94
N GLN A 15 -2.26 4.17 27.08
CA GLN A 15 -1.00 3.60 27.55
C GLN A 15 -0.14 4.66 28.25
N MET A 16 0.59 4.22 29.27
CA MET A 16 1.51 5.04 30.03
C MET A 16 2.94 4.61 29.70
N LYS A 17 3.79 5.58 29.37
CA LYS A 17 5.21 5.36 29.13
C LYS A 17 5.92 4.91 30.40
N LYS A 18 7.13 4.34 30.27
CA LYS A 18 7.98 3.97 31.42
C LYS A 18 8.20 5.11 32.43
N ASN A 19 8.26 6.35 31.95
CA ASN A 19 8.41 7.55 32.79
C ASN A 19 7.09 8.06 33.40
N LYS A 20 6.00 7.28 33.31
CA LYS A 20 4.65 7.59 33.80
C LYS A 20 3.94 8.76 33.09
N ASN A 21 4.44 9.18 31.94
CA ASN A 21 3.71 10.10 31.06
C ASN A 21 2.76 9.34 30.14
N SER A 22 1.69 10.00 29.68
CA SER A 22 0.81 9.42 28.65
C SER A 22 1.55 9.28 27.32
N ILE A 23 1.19 8.26 26.52
CA ILE A 23 1.69 8.12 25.14
C ILE A 23 1.34 9.30 24.22
N PHE A 24 0.37 10.15 24.59
CA PHE A 24 0.12 11.39 23.84
C PHE A 24 1.29 12.40 23.92
N LEU A 25 2.21 12.24 24.87
CA LEU A 25 3.39 13.09 25.02
C LEU A 25 4.58 12.43 24.31
N GLN A 26 4.78 12.77 23.04
CA GLN A 26 5.81 12.18 22.18
C GLN A 26 7.09 13.02 22.21
N ALA A 27 8.26 12.40 22.29
CA ALA A 27 9.52 13.13 22.23
C ALA A 27 9.90 13.45 20.78
N ASP A 28 10.37 14.67 20.51
CA ASP A 28 10.97 15.04 19.24
C ASP A 28 12.42 15.50 19.44
N LYS A 29 13.35 14.64 19.05
CA LYS A 29 14.80 14.89 19.08
C LYS A 29 15.23 15.96 18.07
N ASN A 30 14.44 16.17 17.02
CA ASN A 30 14.72 17.12 15.94
C ASN A 30 14.01 18.46 16.14
N SER A 31 13.41 18.69 17.31
CA SER A 31 12.67 19.92 17.58
C SER A 31 13.53 21.17 17.37
N PRO A 32 13.00 22.20 16.69
CA PRO A 32 13.69 23.48 16.55
C PRO A 32 13.84 24.22 17.89
N ASP A 33 13.03 23.86 18.89
CA ASP A 33 13.13 24.36 20.25
C ASP A 33 14.04 23.41 21.04
N LYS A 34 15.32 23.77 21.26
CA LYS A 34 16.35 22.87 21.83
C LYS A 34 16.52 22.98 23.35
N VAL A 35 15.55 23.55 24.06
CA VAL A 35 15.61 23.68 25.51
C VAL A 35 15.47 22.28 26.14
N ASN A 36 16.59 21.60 26.40
CA ASN A 36 16.75 20.32 27.12
C ASN A 36 16.84 19.01 26.29
N ASN A 37 17.36 19.06 25.05
CA ASN A 37 17.75 17.88 24.25
C ASN A 37 16.64 16.91 23.81
N GLU A 38 15.37 17.14 24.16
CA GLU A 38 14.17 16.53 23.55
C GLU A 38 12.96 17.41 23.91
N THR A 39 12.24 17.94 22.92
CA THR A 39 11.00 18.70 23.18
C THR A 39 9.81 17.77 23.03
N ILE A 40 8.90 17.82 24.00
CA ILE A 40 7.66 17.04 23.97
C ILE A 40 6.70 17.66 22.96
N LEU A 41 6.19 16.84 22.05
CA LEU A 41 5.11 17.14 21.11
C LEU A 41 3.81 16.47 21.59
N MET A 42 2.79 17.29 21.79
CA MET A 42 1.41 16.89 22.06
C MET A 42 0.62 16.83 20.76
N PRO A 43 -0.58 16.20 20.76
CA PRO A 43 -1.46 16.28 19.62
C PRO A 43 -1.82 17.74 19.33
N TRP A 44 -1.82 18.14 18.06
CA TRP A 44 -2.04 19.53 17.66
C TRP A 44 -3.08 19.66 16.54
N LEU A 45 -3.88 20.73 16.62
CA LEU A 45 -5.04 20.91 15.75
C LEU A 45 -4.62 21.31 14.32
N LEU A 46 -5.24 20.68 13.33
CA LEU A 46 -5.26 21.12 11.94
C LEU A 46 -6.61 21.75 11.61
N SER A 47 -6.58 22.83 10.85
CA SER A 47 -7.74 23.25 10.08
C SER A 47 -7.94 22.37 8.85
N THR A 48 -9.15 22.35 8.30
CA THR A 48 -9.50 21.58 7.09
C THR A 48 -8.57 21.88 5.91
N TYR A 49 -8.18 23.14 5.74
CA TYR A 49 -7.31 23.58 4.65
C TYR A 49 -5.84 23.22 4.89
N GLU A 50 -5.39 23.23 6.14
CA GLU A 50 -4.03 22.81 6.49
C GLU A 50 -3.81 21.31 6.23
N GLY A 51 -4.85 20.49 6.43
CA GLY A 51 -4.84 19.07 6.10
C GLY A 51 -4.70 18.75 4.60
N GLN A 52 -4.99 19.71 3.72
CA GLN A 52 -4.92 19.55 2.27
C GLN A 52 -3.51 19.27 1.75
N CYS A 53 -2.49 19.84 2.39
CA CYS A 53 -1.11 19.81 1.94
C CYS A 53 -0.20 19.00 2.86
N LEU A 54 -0.78 18.41 3.89
CA LEU A 54 -0.08 17.75 4.96
C LEU A 54 -0.55 16.30 5.00
N THR A 55 0.39 15.40 4.75
CA THR A 55 0.23 14.01 5.18
C THR A 55 0.50 13.93 6.67
N GLY A 56 -0.20 13.03 7.36
CA GLY A 56 0.01 12.74 8.77
C GLY A 56 1.45 12.29 8.97
N GLY A 57 1.76 11.03 8.72
CA GLY A 57 3.10 10.49 8.90
C GLY A 57 3.46 9.48 7.83
N SER A 58 4.58 8.78 8.01
CA SER A 58 4.78 7.54 7.24
C SER A 58 3.65 6.56 7.60
N ASN A 59 3.10 5.90 6.59
CA ASN A 59 2.14 4.80 6.71
C ASN A 59 2.69 3.52 6.05
N GLN A 60 3.99 3.50 5.76
CA GLN A 60 4.67 2.35 5.18
C GLN A 60 4.73 1.23 6.21
N ARG A 61 4.68 -0.02 5.74
CA ARG A 61 4.66 -1.21 6.61
C ARG A 61 5.78 -1.22 7.65
N TYR A 62 7.01 -0.93 7.23
CA TYR A 62 8.15 -0.94 8.14
C TYR A 62 7.95 0.08 9.27
N GLU A 63 7.65 1.33 8.93
CA GLU A 63 7.43 2.41 9.87
C GLU A 63 6.21 2.18 10.77
N THR A 64 5.08 1.69 10.25
CA THR A 64 3.88 1.41 11.06
C THR A 64 4.16 0.33 12.10
N VAL A 65 4.81 -0.78 11.72
CA VAL A 65 5.18 -1.86 12.67
C VAL A 65 6.22 -1.38 13.68
N MET A 66 7.20 -0.57 13.24
CA MET A 66 8.25 -0.02 14.12
C MET A 66 7.74 1.06 15.07
N ALA A 67 6.77 1.87 14.64
CA ALA A 67 6.11 2.85 15.48
C ALA A 67 5.24 2.16 16.53
N TRP A 68 4.51 1.11 16.12
CA TRP A 68 3.78 0.26 17.04
C TRP A 68 4.70 -0.32 18.10
N ASN A 69 5.67 -1.16 17.74
CA ASN A 69 6.66 -1.82 18.62
C ASN A 69 6.15 -2.06 20.06
N SER A 70 4.92 -2.59 20.16
CA SER A 70 4.19 -2.88 21.41
C SER A 70 3.97 -1.71 22.39
N SER A 71 4.06 -0.44 21.96
CA SER A 71 3.90 0.71 22.87
C SER A 71 3.54 2.06 22.24
N ASN A 72 3.67 2.26 20.92
CA ASN A 72 3.49 3.58 20.27
C ASN A 72 4.31 4.72 20.93
N GLU A 73 5.38 4.40 21.65
CA GLU A 73 6.13 5.38 22.45
C GLU A 73 6.98 6.34 21.59
N ASN A 74 7.40 5.88 20.40
CA ASN A 74 8.33 6.54 19.49
C ASN A 74 7.67 6.94 18.17
N THR A 75 6.35 7.12 18.15
CA THR A 75 5.60 7.44 16.93
C THR A 75 6.14 8.68 16.21
N VAL A 76 6.49 9.75 16.94
CA VAL A 76 7.03 10.97 16.29
C VAL A 76 8.40 10.72 15.66
N GLU A 77 9.25 9.90 16.28
CA GLU A 77 10.57 9.56 15.74
C GLU A 77 10.46 8.71 14.46
N ILE A 78 9.47 7.82 14.39
CA ILE A 78 9.32 6.86 13.28
C ILE A 78 8.39 7.37 12.18
N LEU A 79 7.20 7.86 12.53
CA LEU A 79 6.18 8.33 11.57
C LEU A 79 6.35 9.81 11.21
N GLY A 80 7.05 10.59 12.05
CA GLY A 80 7.26 12.02 11.87
C GLY A 80 6.29 12.89 12.68
N VAL A 81 6.63 14.17 12.85
CA VAL A 81 5.93 15.13 13.73
C VAL A 81 4.48 15.42 13.32
N ASN A 82 4.18 15.28 12.04
CA ASN A 82 2.84 15.52 11.51
C ASN A 82 1.86 14.39 11.88
N SER A 83 2.34 13.22 12.31
CA SER A 83 1.48 12.13 12.81
C SER A 83 0.64 12.57 14.01
N MET A 84 1.14 13.51 14.83
CA MET A 84 0.45 14.02 16.02
C MET A 84 -0.66 15.02 15.70
N SER A 85 -0.90 15.33 14.44
CA SER A 85 -1.93 16.27 14.05
C SER A 85 -3.34 15.66 14.11
N TYR A 86 -4.38 16.47 14.35
CA TYR A 86 -5.77 15.98 14.43
C TYR A 86 -6.78 17.03 13.96
N PHE A 87 -7.99 16.58 13.61
CA PHE A 87 -9.13 17.44 13.31
C PHE A 87 -10.17 17.43 14.43
N ASP A 88 -10.81 18.58 14.66
CA ASP A 88 -12.01 18.71 15.49
C ASP A 88 -13.28 18.85 14.63
N ARG A 89 -14.42 19.12 15.28
CA ARG A 89 -15.71 19.33 14.59
C ARG A 89 -15.69 20.48 13.59
N SER A 90 -14.88 21.52 13.82
CA SER A 90 -14.77 22.64 12.88
C SER A 90 -14.00 22.23 11.62
N GLY A 91 -13.04 21.30 11.78
CA GLY A 91 -12.23 20.76 10.69
C GLY A 91 -12.96 19.78 9.77
N ILE A 92 -13.81 18.92 10.35
CA ILE A 92 -14.55 17.87 9.62
C ILE A 92 -16.02 17.76 10.10
N PRO A 93 -16.83 18.81 9.90
CA PRO A 93 -18.18 18.92 10.48
C PRO A 93 -19.16 17.85 10.00
N PHE A 94 -19.02 17.35 8.77
CA PHE A 94 -19.91 16.34 8.24
C PHE A 94 -19.71 15.01 8.95
N TYR A 95 -18.47 14.58 9.21
CA TYR A 95 -18.21 13.33 9.93
C TYR A 95 -18.69 13.36 11.39
N TYR A 96 -18.57 14.50 12.06
CA TYR A 96 -19.16 14.67 13.39
C TYR A 96 -20.69 14.63 13.35
N SER A 97 -21.30 15.21 12.32
CA SER A 97 -22.76 15.14 12.11
C SER A 97 -23.23 13.73 11.78
N LEU A 98 -22.44 12.99 11.00
CA LEU A 98 -22.68 11.59 10.69
C LEU A 98 -22.67 10.76 11.98
N ALA A 99 -21.65 10.91 12.81
CA ALA A 99 -21.59 10.27 14.13
C ALA A 99 -22.74 10.69 15.05
N ASP A 100 -23.22 11.94 14.96
CA ASP A 100 -24.34 12.40 15.80
C ASP A 100 -25.70 11.83 15.39
N ASN A 101 -25.83 11.32 14.17
CA ASN A 101 -27.09 10.81 13.62
C ASN A 101 -27.09 9.29 13.43
N TYR A 102 -25.93 8.66 13.39
CA TYR A 102 -25.71 7.26 13.10
C TYR A 102 -24.52 6.70 13.90
N LEU A 103 -24.35 5.38 13.84
CA LEU A 103 -23.29 4.66 14.53
C LEU A 103 -21.89 5.02 14.03
N ILE A 104 -20.99 5.24 14.99
CA ILE A 104 -19.54 5.31 14.79
C ILE A 104 -18.85 4.14 15.50
N GLY A 105 -17.88 3.49 14.87
CA GLY A 105 -17.00 2.52 15.53
C GLY A 105 -15.84 3.22 16.22
N ASP A 106 -15.56 2.88 17.47
CA ASP A 106 -14.40 3.41 18.20
C ASP A 106 -13.32 2.35 18.46
N ASN A 107 -13.43 1.17 17.84
CA ASN A 107 -12.47 0.09 17.97
C ASN A 107 -12.25 -0.68 16.64
N TYR A 108 -12.40 0.02 15.51
CA TYR A 108 -12.21 -0.48 14.15
C TYR A 108 -10.79 -0.15 13.63
N LYS A 109 -10.07 -1.13 13.08
CA LYS A 109 -8.67 -1.01 12.65
C LYS A 109 -8.48 -1.25 11.16
N GLU A 110 -7.37 -0.74 10.62
CA GLU A 110 -6.79 -1.32 9.41
C GLU A 110 -6.39 -2.79 9.68
N SER A 111 -6.65 -3.70 8.74
CA SER A 111 -6.35 -5.13 8.93
C SER A 111 -4.85 -5.44 8.83
N VAL A 112 -4.12 -4.62 8.09
CA VAL A 112 -2.68 -4.78 7.86
C VAL A 112 -1.99 -3.50 8.32
N MET A 113 -0.92 -3.64 9.11
CA MET A 113 0.01 -2.56 9.44
C MET A 113 0.82 -2.17 8.20
N ALA A 114 0.19 -1.49 7.25
CA ALA A 114 0.75 -1.12 5.98
C ALA A 114 -0.11 -0.05 5.29
N ASN A 115 0.38 0.43 4.15
CA ASN A 115 -0.32 1.38 3.31
C ASN A 115 -1.54 0.78 2.59
N THR A 116 -2.15 1.61 1.74
CA THR A 116 -3.41 1.41 1.03
C THR A 116 -3.63 0.02 0.40
N CYS A 117 -2.74 -0.43 -0.49
CA CYS A 117 -3.02 -1.63 -1.31
C CYS A 117 -3.20 -2.91 -0.48
N PRO A 118 -2.31 -3.26 0.47
CA PRO A 118 -2.51 -4.38 1.39
C PRO A 118 -3.89 -4.41 2.05
N ASN A 119 -4.35 -3.29 2.59
CA ASN A 119 -5.65 -3.21 3.27
C ASN A 119 -6.82 -3.38 2.29
N ARG A 120 -6.74 -2.82 1.08
CA ARG A 120 -7.75 -3.02 0.03
C ARG A 120 -7.81 -4.45 -0.50
N VAL A 121 -6.68 -5.17 -0.49
CA VAL A 121 -6.67 -6.60 -0.78
C VAL A 121 -7.43 -7.38 0.29
N VAL A 122 -7.24 -7.07 1.58
CA VAL A 122 -8.02 -7.70 2.66
C VAL A 122 -9.52 -7.40 2.51
N TYR A 123 -9.89 -6.17 2.15
CA TYR A 123 -11.30 -5.82 1.88
C TYR A 123 -11.99 -6.70 0.84
N MET A 124 -11.23 -7.20 -0.14
CA MET A 124 -11.78 -8.01 -1.24
C MET A 124 -11.52 -9.50 -1.07
N ALA A 125 -10.47 -9.90 -0.36
CA ALA A 125 -9.98 -11.28 -0.33
C ALA A 125 -9.66 -11.83 1.07
N GLY A 126 -9.87 -11.04 2.13
CA GLY A 126 -9.74 -11.50 3.52
C GLY A 126 -8.32 -11.73 4.01
N THR A 127 -7.32 -11.72 3.13
CA THR A 127 -5.90 -11.88 3.46
C THR A 127 -5.01 -11.28 2.38
N THR A 128 -3.81 -10.82 2.75
CA THR A 128 -2.71 -10.48 1.83
C THR A 128 -1.79 -11.67 1.54
N MET A 129 -2.05 -12.81 2.18
CA MET A 129 -1.19 -14.00 2.17
C MET A 129 -2.04 -15.27 2.31
N PRO A 130 -2.39 -15.94 1.20
CA PRO A 130 -3.06 -17.24 1.27
C PRO A 130 -2.09 -18.32 1.79
N GLU A 131 -2.64 -19.44 2.26
CA GLU A 131 -1.89 -20.50 2.98
C GLU A 131 -0.64 -21.01 2.25
N ARG A 132 -0.75 -21.24 0.93
CA ARG A 132 0.37 -21.68 0.09
C ARG A 132 1.59 -20.74 0.09
N ASP A 133 1.39 -19.48 0.47
CA ASP A 133 2.41 -18.43 0.46
C ASP A 133 3.01 -18.18 1.86
N TYR A 134 2.40 -18.75 2.92
CA TYR A 134 2.81 -18.59 4.33
C TYR A 134 4.25 -19.05 4.61
N ASN A 135 4.73 -20.08 3.92
CA ASN A 135 6.07 -20.64 4.11
C ASN A 135 7.19 -19.85 3.37
N GLY A 136 6.88 -18.65 2.85
CA GLY A 136 7.87 -17.75 2.26
C GLY A 136 8.27 -18.09 0.82
N LYS A 137 7.41 -18.82 0.09
CA LYS A 137 7.62 -19.09 -1.35
C LYS A 137 7.23 -17.88 -2.21
N ASN A 138 6.22 -17.12 -1.77
CA ASN A 138 5.77 -15.86 -2.36
C ASN A 138 5.75 -14.75 -1.29
N ILE A 139 5.75 -13.50 -1.74
CA ILE A 139 5.79 -12.32 -0.87
C ILE A 139 4.34 -11.91 -0.58
N PRO A 140 3.96 -11.70 0.69
CA PRO A 140 2.67 -11.09 1.00
C PRO A 140 2.58 -9.71 0.34
N VAL A 141 1.35 -9.27 0.07
CA VAL A 141 1.13 -7.88 -0.35
C VAL A 141 1.51 -6.95 0.81
N GLU A 142 2.69 -6.34 0.70
CA GLU A 142 3.33 -5.59 1.78
C GLU A 142 3.44 -4.07 1.53
N SER A 143 3.14 -3.63 0.31
CA SER A 143 3.21 -2.20 -0.08
C SER A 143 2.26 -1.87 -1.24
N ASN A 144 2.17 -0.59 -1.60
CA ASN A 144 1.48 -0.12 -2.81
C ASN A 144 2.09 -0.60 -4.14
N SER A 145 3.18 -1.38 -4.11
CA SER A 145 3.84 -1.91 -5.30
C SER A 145 3.11 -3.10 -5.95
N VAL A 146 1.88 -3.42 -5.53
CA VAL A 146 1.02 -4.50 -6.09
C VAL A 146 0.84 -4.38 -7.60
N GLN A 147 0.96 -3.17 -8.13
CA GLN A 147 0.89 -2.85 -9.55
C GLN A 147 2.01 -3.52 -10.39
N ASN A 148 3.09 -3.99 -9.77
CA ASN A 148 4.16 -4.71 -10.43
C ASN A 148 3.80 -6.21 -10.52
N LYS A 149 3.29 -6.63 -11.68
CA LYS A 149 2.93 -8.04 -12.01
C LYS A 149 3.95 -9.05 -11.43
N PRO A 150 3.51 -10.19 -10.88
CA PRO A 150 2.34 -10.99 -11.28
C PRO A 150 1.01 -10.58 -10.63
N TYR A 151 -0.10 -10.91 -11.30
CA TYR A 151 -1.45 -10.77 -10.72
C TYR A 151 -1.64 -11.78 -9.59
N MET A 152 -2.46 -11.42 -8.61
CA MET A 152 -2.87 -12.33 -7.53
C MET A 152 -3.91 -13.32 -8.05
N ASP A 153 -3.82 -14.58 -7.69
CA ASP A 153 -4.62 -15.68 -8.26
C ASP A 153 -5.42 -16.46 -7.20
N TRP A 154 -5.49 -15.96 -5.96
CA TRP A 154 -6.40 -16.52 -4.96
C TRP A 154 -7.79 -15.92 -5.08
N GLU A 155 -8.77 -16.64 -4.54
CA GLU A 155 -10.18 -16.30 -4.65
C GLU A 155 -10.55 -15.04 -3.86
N THR A 156 -11.36 -14.19 -4.46
CA THR A 156 -11.94 -13.00 -3.84
C THR A 156 -13.37 -13.24 -3.35
N PHE A 157 -13.85 -12.41 -2.43
CA PHE A 157 -15.20 -12.49 -1.92
C PHE A 157 -16.29 -12.29 -3.00
N PRO A 158 -16.15 -11.38 -3.99
CA PRO A 158 -17.12 -11.28 -5.07
C PRO A 158 -17.23 -12.53 -5.95
N GLU A 159 -16.17 -13.32 -6.13
CA GLU A 159 -16.25 -14.63 -6.79
C GLU A 159 -17.14 -15.59 -5.99
N HIS A 160 -17.05 -15.59 -4.66
CA HIS A 160 -17.94 -16.35 -3.79
C HIS A 160 -19.41 -15.93 -3.91
N LEU A 161 -19.69 -14.62 -4.04
CA LEU A 161 -21.03 -14.11 -4.29
C LEU A 161 -21.57 -14.57 -5.65
N GLU A 162 -20.73 -14.51 -6.69
CA GLU A 162 -21.07 -14.92 -8.04
C GLU A 162 -21.46 -16.41 -8.09
N LYS A 163 -20.69 -17.28 -7.42
CA LYS A 163 -20.98 -18.73 -7.31
C LYS A 163 -22.35 -19.03 -6.69
N HIS A 164 -22.88 -18.13 -5.87
CA HIS A 164 -24.16 -18.28 -5.19
C HIS A 164 -25.29 -17.43 -5.80
N ASN A 165 -25.08 -16.86 -6.99
CA ASN A 165 -26.04 -15.98 -7.68
C ASN A 165 -26.48 -14.76 -6.84
N ILE A 166 -25.60 -14.26 -5.97
CA ILE A 166 -25.85 -13.05 -5.20
C ILE A 166 -25.41 -11.86 -6.05
N THR A 167 -26.31 -10.90 -6.26
CA THR A 167 -26.04 -9.76 -7.15
C THR A 167 -25.09 -8.77 -6.49
N TRP A 168 -24.04 -8.38 -7.20
CA TRP A 168 -23.06 -7.41 -6.72
C TRP A 168 -22.51 -6.51 -7.83
N ARG A 169 -21.93 -5.36 -7.46
CA ARG A 169 -21.24 -4.44 -8.37
C ARG A 169 -20.30 -3.48 -7.65
N ILE A 170 -19.28 -3.01 -8.37
CA ILE A 170 -18.47 -1.83 -8.02
C ILE A 170 -18.97 -0.59 -8.77
N TRP A 171 -19.12 0.51 -8.05
CA TRP A 171 -19.46 1.84 -8.55
C TRP A 171 -18.21 2.72 -8.46
N GLN A 172 -17.60 3.02 -9.60
CA GLN A 172 -16.40 3.86 -9.72
C GLN A 172 -16.46 4.66 -11.03
N ASN A 173 -16.03 5.93 -11.01
CA ASN A 173 -16.02 6.77 -12.19
C ASN A 173 -14.89 6.41 -13.18
N SER A 174 -15.13 6.57 -14.48
CA SER A 174 -14.25 6.12 -15.59
C SER A 174 -13.02 6.97 -15.81
N LEU A 175 -13.03 8.19 -15.30
CA LEU A 175 -11.90 9.12 -15.38
C LEU A 175 -10.88 8.88 -14.25
N ASP A 176 -11.16 7.93 -13.34
CA ASP A 176 -10.34 7.66 -12.18
C ASP A 176 -9.28 6.59 -12.49
N LEU A 177 -8.08 7.04 -12.86
CA LEU A 177 -6.89 6.21 -13.05
C LEU A 177 -6.21 5.84 -11.72
N TYR A 178 -6.82 6.15 -10.58
CA TYR A 178 -6.20 6.08 -9.25
C TYR A 178 -6.12 4.68 -8.65
N ASP A 179 -6.14 3.65 -9.49
CA ASP A 179 -5.90 2.25 -9.12
C ASP A 179 -6.57 1.83 -7.79
N SER A 180 -7.80 2.32 -7.58
CA SER A 180 -8.43 2.20 -6.26
C SER A 180 -9.18 0.89 -6.06
N ASN A 181 -9.41 0.17 -7.15
CA ASN A 181 -10.14 -1.07 -7.20
C ASN A 181 -9.20 -2.27 -7.17
N ALA A 182 -9.05 -2.87 -5.99
CA ALA A 182 -8.14 -4.00 -5.77
C ALA A 182 -8.48 -5.23 -6.63
N LEU A 183 -9.73 -5.41 -7.07
CA LEU A 183 -10.09 -6.54 -7.95
C LEU A 183 -9.33 -6.51 -9.27
N SER A 184 -8.92 -5.33 -9.74
CA SER A 184 -8.11 -5.19 -10.97
C SER A 184 -6.69 -5.79 -10.84
N TRP A 185 -6.25 -6.11 -9.64
CA TRP A 185 -4.95 -6.74 -9.37
C TRP A 185 -5.00 -8.27 -9.35
N PHE A 186 -6.20 -8.85 -9.42
CA PHE A 186 -6.42 -10.28 -9.43
C PHE A 186 -6.48 -10.83 -10.86
N GLU A 187 -5.99 -12.04 -11.06
CA GLU A 187 -5.88 -12.72 -12.34
C GLU A 187 -7.28 -12.90 -12.95
N GLN A 188 -8.26 -13.31 -12.15
CA GLN A 188 -9.63 -13.63 -12.57
C GLN A 188 -10.38 -12.43 -13.18
N TYR A 189 -9.92 -11.21 -12.91
CA TYR A 189 -10.49 -9.97 -13.42
C TYR A 189 -9.71 -9.41 -14.63
N GLN A 190 -8.70 -10.14 -15.13
CA GLN A 190 -7.97 -9.72 -16.31
C GLN A 190 -8.73 -10.06 -17.60
N PRO A 191 -8.77 -9.17 -18.61
CA PRO A 191 -9.46 -9.40 -19.87
C PRO A 191 -9.11 -10.71 -20.58
N LYS A 192 -7.88 -11.20 -20.39
CA LYS A 192 -7.38 -12.46 -20.98
C LYS A 192 -8.13 -13.72 -20.52
N ASN A 193 -8.86 -13.67 -19.40
CA ASN A 193 -9.48 -14.84 -18.79
C ASN A 193 -10.94 -15.05 -19.20
N ASN A 194 -11.44 -14.28 -20.19
CA ASN A 194 -12.80 -14.39 -20.76
C ASN A 194 -13.94 -14.38 -19.73
N ASN A 195 -13.70 -13.92 -18.50
CA ASN A 195 -14.70 -13.87 -17.44
C ASN A 195 -15.51 -12.57 -17.51
N THR A 196 -16.34 -12.47 -18.54
CA THR A 196 -17.08 -11.25 -18.88
C THR A 196 -17.96 -10.76 -17.74
N ALA A 197 -18.60 -11.65 -16.98
CA ALA A 197 -19.50 -11.27 -15.88
C ALA A 197 -18.77 -10.64 -14.69
N LEU A 198 -17.66 -11.23 -14.22
CA LEU A 198 -16.87 -10.65 -13.12
C LEU A 198 -16.26 -9.31 -13.54
N ILE A 199 -15.71 -9.25 -14.76
CA ILE A 199 -15.09 -8.04 -15.31
C ILE A 199 -16.13 -6.94 -15.46
N GLU A 200 -17.32 -7.24 -15.99
CA GLU A 200 -18.38 -6.26 -16.17
C GLU A 200 -18.82 -5.67 -14.83
N LYS A 201 -18.99 -6.50 -13.79
CA LYS A 201 -19.43 -6.06 -12.46
C LYS A 201 -18.35 -5.34 -11.66
N ALA A 202 -17.08 -5.69 -11.85
CA ALA A 202 -15.96 -5.12 -11.11
C ALA A 202 -15.32 -3.91 -11.80
N LEU A 203 -15.17 -3.95 -13.13
CA LEU A 203 -14.29 -3.05 -13.88
C LEU A 203 -15.05 -2.17 -14.89
N THR A 204 -16.38 -2.29 -14.99
CA THR A 204 -17.18 -1.29 -15.72
C THR A 204 -17.39 -0.07 -14.83
N PHE A 205 -17.00 1.09 -15.36
CA PHE A 205 -17.01 2.33 -14.61
C PHE A 205 -18.40 2.97 -14.56
N PHE A 206 -19.12 2.73 -13.46
CA PHE A 206 -20.36 3.43 -13.13
C PHE A 206 -20.11 4.61 -12.18
N SER A 207 -20.41 5.81 -12.66
CA SER A 207 -20.25 7.06 -11.93
C SER A 207 -21.12 7.15 -10.67
N LEU A 208 -20.77 8.07 -9.77
CA LEU A 208 -21.59 8.43 -8.61
C LEU A 208 -23.02 8.84 -9.00
N ALA A 209 -23.20 9.49 -10.15
CA ALA A 209 -24.52 9.87 -10.65
C ALA A 209 -25.38 8.65 -11.02
N GLU A 210 -24.76 7.60 -11.57
CA GLU A 210 -25.46 6.34 -11.87
C GLU A 210 -25.80 5.57 -10.60
N PHE A 211 -24.91 5.56 -9.61
CA PHE A 211 -25.22 5.04 -8.27
C PHE A 211 -26.41 5.77 -7.64
N GLN A 212 -26.43 7.10 -7.69
CA GLN A 212 -27.54 7.92 -7.20
C GLN A 212 -28.86 7.59 -7.92
N LYS A 213 -28.81 7.40 -9.24
CA LYS A 213 -29.97 7.01 -10.04
C LYS A 213 -30.46 5.60 -9.66
N ALA A 214 -29.55 4.66 -9.42
CA ALA A 214 -29.89 3.32 -8.96
C ALA A 214 -30.53 3.32 -7.56
N CYS A 215 -30.04 4.16 -6.64
CA CYS A 215 -30.67 4.37 -5.34
C CYS A 215 -32.10 4.90 -5.47
N ALA A 216 -32.30 5.92 -6.31
CA ALA A 216 -33.60 6.54 -6.55
C ALA A 216 -34.60 5.55 -7.20
N ASN A 217 -34.13 4.74 -8.16
CA ASN A 217 -34.96 3.77 -8.86
C ASN A 217 -35.21 2.48 -8.06
N GLY A 218 -34.41 2.22 -7.02
CA GLY A 218 -34.43 0.96 -6.27
C GLY A 218 -33.87 -0.21 -7.08
N THR A 219 -32.83 0.04 -7.89
CA THR A 219 -32.20 -0.96 -8.76
C THR A 219 -30.77 -1.27 -8.33
N LEU A 220 -30.39 -0.94 -7.09
CA LEU A 220 -29.11 -1.37 -6.54
C LEU A 220 -29.03 -2.90 -6.49
N PRO A 221 -27.88 -3.50 -6.81
CA PRO A 221 -27.63 -4.90 -6.50
C PRO A 221 -27.61 -5.11 -4.99
N GLN A 222 -27.74 -6.35 -4.56
CA GLN A 222 -27.76 -6.75 -3.15
C GLN A 222 -26.49 -6.30 -2.40
N ILE A 223 -25.34 -6.32 -3.06
CA ILE A 223 -24.07 -5.83 -2.53
C ILE A 223 -23.51 -4.78 -3.48
N SER A 224 -23.22 -3.58 -2.97
CA SER A 224 -22.67 -2.47 -3.76
C SER A 224 -21.43 -1.91 -3.08
N TRP A 225 -20.28 -1.96 -3.75
CA TRP A 225 -19.08 -1.25 -3.33
C TRP A 225 -18.98 0.07 -4.08
N VAL A 226 -18.84 1.18 -3.36
CA VAL A 226 -18.73 2.51 -3.96
C VAL A 226 -17.34 3.06 -3.67
N ILE A 227 -16.59 3.35 -4.72
CA ILE A 227 -15.20 3.82 -4.62
C ILE A 227 -15.16 5.30 -5.00
N SER A 228 -14.52 6.12 -4.16
CA SER A 228 -14.33 7.53 -4.44
C SER A 228 -13.33 7.74 -5.58
N GLU A 229 -13.57 8.77 -6.39
CA GLU A 229 -12.54 9.31 -7.28
C GLU A 229 -11.35 9.82 -6.47
N GLN A 230 -10.15 9.76 -7.06
CA GLN A 230 -8.90 10.26 -6.44
C GLN A 230 -9.07 11.61 -5.72
N GLN A 231 -9.70 12.57 -6.41
CA GLN A 231 -9.77 13.94 -5.91
C GLN A 231 -10.73 14.13 -4.73
N LEU A 232 -11.53 13.10 -4.44
CA LEU A 232 -12.48 13.02 -3.35
C LEU A 232 -12.10 11.95 -2.31
N SER A 233 -10.89 11.38 -2.40
CA SER A 233 -10.44 10.28 -1.55
C SER A 233 -9.92 10.70 -0.17
N GLU A 234 -9.76 12.01 0.07
CA GLU A 234 -9.10 12.59 1.27
C GLU A 234 -7.61 12.27 1.41
N HIS A 235 -7.03 11.46 0.52
CA HIS A 235 -5.59 11.29 0.49
C HIS A 235 -4.93 12.64 0.15
N PRO A 236 -3.86 13.07 0.83
CA PRO A 236 -3.14 14.27 0.42
C PRO A 236 -2.62 14.16 -1.03
N PRO A 237 -2.73 15.21 -1.86
CA PRO A 237 -3.02 16.60 -1.52
C PRO A 237 -4.53 17.00 -1.60
N TRP A 238 -5.45 16.04 -1.56
CA TRP A 238 -6.89 16.30 -1.63
C TRP A 238 -7.47 16.66 -0.26
N LEU A 239 -8.49 17.52 -0.26
CA LEU A 239 -9.07 18.08 0.97
C LEU A 239 -9.90 17.04 1.74
N PRO A 240 -9.86 17.04 3.08
CA PRO A 240 -10.86 16.34 3.89
C PRO A 240 -12.29 16.74 3.51
N ASN A 241 -12.55 18.02 3.24
CA ASN A 241 -13.87 18.48 2.80
C ASN A 241 -14.31 17.87 1.45
N SER A 242 -13.37 17.49 0.57
CA SER A 242 -13.70 16.82 -0.68
C SER A 242 -14.23 15.41 -0.46
N GLY A 243 -13.67 14.65 0.49
CA GLY A 243 -14.24 13.35 0.84
C GLY A 243 -15.51 13.46 1.66
N GLU A 244 -15.62 14.43 2.57
CA GLU A 244 -16.89 14.75 3.23
C GLU A 244 -18.00 14.99 2.19
N TYR A 245 -17.68 15.70 1.09
CA TYR A 245 -18.62 15.88 0.00
C TYR A 245 -19.01 14.56 -0.65
N PHE A 246 -18.04 13.70 -1.01
CA PHE A 246 -18.34 12.39 -1.61
C PHE A 246 -19.21 11.53 -0.70
N ILE A 247 -18.81 11.35 0.57
CA ILE A 247 -19.58 10.57 1.53
C ILE A 247 -20.95 11.20 1.76
N SER A 248 -21.08 12.54 1.76
CA SER A 248 -22.40 13.19 1.84
C SER A 248 -23.31 12.88 0.66
N GLN A 249 -22.76 12.79 -0.56
CA GLN A 249 -23.52 12.46 -1.76
C GLN A 249 -23.98 10.99 -1.75
N VAL A 250 -23.10 10.08 -1.35
CA VAL A 250 -23.43 8.65 -1.19
C VAL A 250 -24.49 8.47 -0.09
N SER A 251 -24.26 9.09 1.07
CA SER A 251 -25.16 9.02 2.22
C SER A 251 -26.55 9.56 1.87
N LYS A 252 -26.62 10.73 1.22
CA LYS A 252 -27.88 11.33 0.78
C LYS A 252 -28.62 10.40 -0.17
N ALA A 253 -27.94 9.81 -1.15
CA ALA A 253 -28.54 8.90 -2.12
C ALA A 253 -29.20 7.69 -1.44
N ILE A 254 -28.53 7.11 -0.45
CA ILE A 254 -29.02 5.96 0.32
C ILE A 254 -30.18 6.36 1.22
N ILE A 255 -30.04 7.47 1.96
CA ILE A 255 -31.05 7.98 2.90
C ILE A 255 -32.36 8.33 2.19
N THR A 256 -32.30 8.89 0.99
CA THR A 256 -33.49 9.27 0.20
C THR A 256 -33.90 8.24 -0.85
N GLY A 257 -33.18 7.11 -0.92
CA GLY A 257 -33.40 6.07 -1.92
C GLY A 257 -34.67 5.24 -1.65
N LYS A 258 -35.14 4.53 -2.68
CA LYS A 258 -36.38 3.72 -2.60
C LYS A 258 -36.32 2.60 -1.56
N HIS A 259 -35.12 2.09 -1.27
CA HIS A 259 -34.86 1.02 -0.31
C HIS A 259 -34.11 1.51 0.95
N ALA A 260 -34.24 2.78 1.31
CA ALA A 260 -33.57 3.37 2.47
C ALA A 260 -33.85 2.60 3.78
N ASN A 261 -35.06 2.05 3.93
CA ASN A 261 -35.49 1.29 5.11
C ASN A 261 -34.89 -0.14 5.20
N SER A 262 -34.23 -0.61 4.15
CA SER A 262 -33.65 -1.96 4.08
C SER A 262 -32.19 -1.97 3.60
N THR A 263 -31.52 -0.81 3.65
CA THR A 263 -30.13 -0.65 3.23
C THR A 263 -29.25 -0.33 4.44
N ALA A 264 -28.05 -0.87 4.46
CA ALA A 264 -26.97 -0.46 5.36
C ALA A 264 -25.79 0.01 4.51
N ALA A 265 -25.33 1.24 4.74
CA ALA A 265 -24.09 1.76 4.16
C ALA A 265 -23.00 1.66 5.22
N ILE A 266 -21.96 0.87 4.95
CA ILE A 266 -20.78 0.78 5.80
C ILE A 266 -19.70 1.66 5.18
N ILE A 267 -19.22 2.64 5.94
CA ILE A 267 -18.20 3.60 5.51
C ILE A 267 -16.90 3.25 6.22
N ASN A 268 -15.86 3.12 5.42
CA ASN A 268 -14.58 2.56 5.78
C ASN A 268 -13.44 3.39 5.19
N TYR A 269 -12.33 3.43 5.91
CA TYR A 269 -11.04 3.92 5.43
C TYR A 269 -10.10 2.72 5.30
N ASP A 270 -9.20 2.76 4.32
CA ASP A 270 -8.24 1.70 4.03
C ASP A 270 -7.04 1.70 4.98
N GLU A 271 -6.53 2.86 5.36
CA GLU A 271 -5.38 2.98 6.26
C GLU A 271 -5.38 4.30 7.06
N SER A 272 -4.50 4.39 8.04
CA SER A 272 -4.44 5.50 9.00
C SER A 272 -3.90 6.83 8.47
N GLY A 273 -3.34 6.88 7.27
CA GLY A 273 -2.66 8.06 6.69
C GLY A 273 -1.37 8.45 7.43
N GLY A 274 -0.87 7.58 8.31
CA GLY A 274 0.25 7.83 9.20
C GLY A 274 -0.09 8.76 10.37
N PHE A 275 -1.37 9.01 10.62
CA PHE A 275 -1.81 9.74 11.80
C PHE A 275 -1.69 8.87 13.06
N PHE A 276 -1.35 9.51 14.18
CA PHE A 276 -1.21 8.86 15.47
C PHE A 276 -2.57 8.39 15.99
N ASP A 277 -2.63 7.14 16.45
CA ASP A 277 -3.73 6.62 17.25
C ASP A 277 -3.17 6.02 18.54
N HIS A 278 -3.87 6.28 19.66
CA HIS A 278 -3.41 5.87 20.98
C HIS A 278 -3.84 4.45 21.36
N VAL A 279 -4.73 3.84 20.58
CA VAL A 279 -5.22 2.49 20.88
C VAL A 279 -4.24 1.49 20.32
N ASP A 280 -3.68 0.68 21.22
CA ASP A 280 -2.86 -0.45 20.86
C ASP A 280 -3.72 -1.52 20.16
N PRO A 281 -3.37 -1.93 18.92
CA PRO A 281 -4.08 -3.00 18.25
C PRO A 281 -3.86 -4.35 18.94
N GLU A 282 -4.89 -5.19 18.91
CA GLU A 282 -4.79 -6.57 19.40
C GLU A 282 -4.06 -7.42 18.36
N VAL A 283 -2.73 -7.47 18.46
CA VAL A 283 -1.89 -8.25 17.53
C VAL A 283 -1.83 -9.73 17.98
N PRO A 284 -2.05 -10.70 17.08
CA PRO A 284 -1.95 -12.12 17.41
C PRO A 284 -0.59 -12.51 17.97
N ALA A 285 -0.58 -13.49 18.88
CA ALA A 285 0.66 -14.02 19.45
C ALA A 285 1.61 -14.53 18.36
N PHE A 286 2.92 -14.38 18.58
CA PHE A 286 3.95 -14.83 17.64
C PHE A 286 3.75 -16.29 17.23
N GLY A 287 3.82 -16.56 15.93
CA GLY A 287 3.67 -17.90 15.36
C GLY A 287 2.22 -18.31 15.08
N THR A 288 1.24 -17.45 15.37
CA THR A 288 -0.16 -17.70 14.99
C THR A 288 -0.28 -17.80 13.46
N PRO A 289 -0.76 -18.93 12.90
CA PRO A 289 -0.81 -19.15 11.45
C PRO A 289 -1.55 -18.05 10.68
N TYR A 290 -1.03 -17.68 9.50
CA TYR A 290 -1.60 -16.70 8.58
C TYR A 290 -1.78 -15.27 9.11
N THR A 291 -1.18 -14.96 10.26
CA THR A 291 -1.23 -13.62 10.87
C THR A 291 0.14 -13.00 11.07
N TRP A 292 1.20 -13.76 10.75
CA TRP A 292 2.60 -13.35 10.80
C TRP A 292 3.28 -13.64 9.47
N VAL A 293 4.08 -12.69 8.99
CA VAL A 293 5.01 -12.92 7.89
C VAL A 293 6.29 -13.49 8.49
N LEU A 294 6.55 -14.78 8.29
CA LEU A 294 7.68 -15.47 8.95
C LEU A 294 9.06 -15.04 8.43
N LYS A 295 9.14 -14.60 7.17
CA LYS A 295 10.35 -14.10 6.51
C LYS A 295 10.03 -12.78 5.83
N ASP A 296 9.91 -11.72 6.62
CA ASP A 296 9.53 -10.41 6.08
C ASP A 296 10.75 -9.68 5.51
N ARG A 297 10.69 -9.30 4.23
CA ARG A 297 11.81 -8.67 3.51
C ARG A 297 12.14 -7.30 4.06
N LEU A 298 11.13 -6.57 4.53
CA LEU A 298 11.30 -5.26 5.15
C LEU A 298 12.01 -5.36 6.51
N PHE A 299 11.96 -6.53 7.15
CA PHE A 299 12.59 -6.80 8.46
C PHE A 299 13.76 -7.77 8.35
N LYS A 300 14.53 -7.73 7.24
CA LYS A 300 15.74 -8.56 7.06
C LYS A 300 15.47 -10.06 7.23
N ASN A 301 14.33 -10.53 6.70
CA ASN A 301 13.81 -11.90 6.82
C ASN A 301 13.52 -12.35 8.25
N GLN A 302 13.35 -11.42 9.19
CA GLN A 302 12.81 -11.70 10.51
C GLN A 302 11.28 -11.75 10.47
N PRO A 303 10.64 -12.44 11.42
CA PRO A 303 9.19 -12.43 11.50
C PRO A 303 8.61 -11.07 11.89
N ALA A 304 7.50 -10.68 11.26
CA ALA A 304 6.75 -9.49 11.61
C ALA A 304 5.23 -9.75 11.54
N PRO A 305 4.41 -9.11 12.38
CA PRO A 305 2.96 -9.29 12.33
C PRO A 305 2.38 -8.71 11.04
N VAL A 306 1.28 -9.27 10.57
CA VAL A 306 0.51 -8.68 9.45
C VAL A 306 -0.26 -7.46 9.95
N GLY A 307 -0.98 -7.61 11.05
CA GLY A 307 -1.84 -6.62 11.70
C GLY A 307 -2.72 -7.32 12.74
N PRO A 308 -3.84 -6.71 13.18
CA PRO A 308 -4.36 -5.39 12.77
C PRO A 308 -3.43 -4.21 13.12
N GLY A 309 -3.60 -3.08 12.44
CA GLY A 309 -2.83 -1.85 12.66
C GLY A 309 -3.60 -0.77 13.44
N PRO A 310 -3.19 0.51 13.34
CA PRO A 310 -3.89 1.64 13.96
C PRO A 310 -5.39 1.70 13.61
N ARG A 311 -6.18 2.33 14.49
CA ARG A 311 -7.61 2.53 14.23
C ARG A 311 -7.83 3.47 13.05
N VAL A 312 -8.88 3.17 12.28
CA VAL A 312 -9.37 4.01 11.19
C VAL A 312 -10.85 4.35 11.40
N PRO A 313 -11.37 5.47 10.89
CA PRO A 313 -12.78 5.82 11.06
C PRO A 313 -13.72 4.77 10.47
N PHE A 314 -14.83 4.53 11.16
CA PHE A 314 -15.84 3.54 10.78
C PHE A 314 -17.24 4.05 11.09
N PHE A 315 -18.15 4.00 10.11
CA PHE A 315 -19.54 4.42 10.30
C PHE A 315 -20.50 3.42 9.66
N ILE A 316 -21.70 3.30 10.22
CA ILE A 316 -22.79 2.56 9.59
C ILE A 316 -24.03 3.44 9.51
N ILE A 317 -24.48 3.71 8.28
CA ILE A 317 -25.73 4.41 7.98
C ILE A 317 -26.80 3.38 7.68
N SER A 318 -27.73 3.19 8.61
CA SER A 318 -28.85 2.26 8.48
C SER A 318 -30.00 2.72 9.38
N PRO A 319 -31.26 2.40 9.08
CA PRO A 319 -32.35 2.60 10.04
C PRO A 319 -32.10 1.91 11.38
N TYR A 320 -31.35 0.79 11.38
CA TYR A 320 -31.03 0.01 12.56
C TYR A 320 -29.79 0.49 13.31
N THR A 321 -29.13 1.56 12.85
CA THR A 321 -27.94 2.15 13.49
C THR A 321 -28.12 3.64 13.80
N LYS A 322 -29.36 4.12 13.82
CA LYS A 322 -29.70 5.53 14.04
C LYS A 322 -29.40 6.00 15.47
N GLY A 323 -29.08 7.28 15.56
CA GLY A 323 -28.84 8.00 16.81
C GLY A 323 -27.36 8.12 17.16
N LYS A 324 -27.09 8.70 18.33
CA LYS A 324 -25.73 8.88 18.87
C LYS A 324 -25.20 7.57 19.43
N VAL A 325 -24.86 6.64 18.55
CA VAL A 325 -24.42 5.29 18.90
C VAL A 325 -22.92 5.14 18.68
N VAL A 326 -22.25 4.43 19.59
CA VAL A 326 -20.86 4.00 19.44
C VAL A 326 -20.79 2.47 19.49
N PHE A 327 -20.03 1.88 18.57
CA PHE A 327 -19.74 0.44 18.55
C PHE A 327 -18.29 0.19 18.97
N SER A 328 -18.12 -0.69 19.97
CA SER A 328 -16.82 -0.85 20.64
C SER A 328 -16.18 -2.23 20.51
N GLU A 329 -16.79 -3.17 19.78
CA GLU A 329 -16.17 -4.49 19.57
C GLU A 329 -14.91 -4.39 18.72
N ASN A 330 -13.94 -5.27 18.99
CA ASN A 330 -12.73 -5.36 18.19
C ASN A 330 -13.09 -5.72 16.74
N SER A 331 -12.72 -4.88 15.78
CA SER A 331 -13.10 -5.04 14.38
C SER A 331 -12.00 -4.54 13.44
N ASP A 332 -11.97 -5.07 12.23
CA ASP A 332 -11.07 -4.65 11.16
C ASP A 332 -11.72 -4.84 9.76
N HIS A 333 -10.94 -4.82 8.67
CA HIS A 333 -11.48 -5.00 7.32
C HIS A 333 -12.11 -6.38 7.11
N THR A 334 -11.60 -7.42 7.80
CA THR A 334 -12.21 -8.76 7.75
C THR A 334 -13.60 -8.79 8.37
N SER A 335 -13.90 -7.92 9.35
CA SER A 335 -15.23 -7.79 9.96
C SER A 335 -16.33 -7.46 8.95
N THR A 336 -16.04 -6.72 7.88
CA THR A 336 -17.03 -6.46 6.82
C THR A 336 -17.37 -7.71 6.03
N LEU A 337 -16.41 -8.61 5.84
CA LEU A 337 -16.64 -9.89 5.16
C LEU A 337 -17.39 -10.86 6.07
N LEU A 338 -17.04 -10.90 7.37
CA LEU A 338 -17.77 -11.68 8.38
C LEU A 338 -19.24 -11.23 8.47
N PHE A 339 -19.49 -9.92 8.41
CA PHE A 339 -20.85 -9.39 8.34
C PHE A 339 -21.60 -9.88 7.10
N LEU A 340 -20.95 -9.89 5.94
CA LEU A 340 -21.57 -10.39 4.71
C LEU A 340 -21.88 -11.88 4.79
N GLU A 341 -21.03 -12.71 5.41
CA GLU A 341 -21.33 -14.12 5.68
C GLU A 341 -22.61 -14.27 6.52
N GLN A 342 -22.72 -13.51 7.63
CA GLN A 342 -23.92 -13.53 8.49
C GLN A 342 -25.16 -13.03 7.75
N TRP A 343 -25.01 -11.98 6.94
CA TRP A 343 -26.10 -11.44 6.13
C TRP A 343 -26.58 -12.43 5.07
N VAL A 344 -25.66 -13.11 4.37
CA VAL A 344 -26.01 -14.14 3.38
C VAL A 344 -26.73 -15.31 4.04
N LEU A 345 -26.23 -15.79 5.18
CA LEU A 345 -26.88 -16.83 5.96
C LEU A 345 -28.31 -16.41 6.36
N ALA A 346 -28.47 -15.21 6.93
CA ALA A 346 -29.77 -14.72 7.36
C ALA A 346 -30.75 -14.53 6.18
N LYS A 347 -30.26 -13.98 5.05
CA LYS A 347 -31.11 -13.59 3.92
C LYS A 347 -31.48 -14.75 3.01
N PHE A 348 -30.55 -15.67 2.75
CA PHE A 348 -30.71 -16.75 1.78
C PHE A 348 -30.71 -18.14 2.40
N GLN A 349 -30.44 -18.26 3.71
CA GLN A 349 -30.27 -19.55 4.39
C GLN A 349 -29.14 -20.39 3.77
N ILE A 350 -28.17 -19.72 3.15
CA ILE A 350 -26.96 -20.33 2.59
C ILE A 350 -25.84 -20.13 3.60
N ASN A 351 -25.35 -21.22 4.16
CA ASN A 351 -24.18 -21.17 5.04
C ASN A 351 -22.91 -21.06 4.19
N ILE A 352 -22.46 -19.83 3.97
CA ILE A 352 -21.18 -19.55 3.33
C ILE A 352 -20.11 -19.29 4.40
N THR A 353 -18.91 -19.80 4.17
CA THR A 353 -17.74 -19.48 4.98
C THR A 353 -16.58 -19.22 4.03
N PHE A 354 -16.09 -17.99 4.00
CA PHE A 354 -14.99 -17.57 3.14
C PHE A 354 -13.66 -18.09 3.71
N PRO A 355 -12.98 -19.04 3.04
CA PRO A 355 -11.91 -19.81 3.65
C PRO A 355 -10.63 -19.00 3.92
N LEU A 356 -10.47 -17.82 3.30
CA LEU A 356 -9.26 -17.03 3.38
C LEU A 356 -9.19 -16.12 4.62
N ILE A 357 -10.29 -15.95 5.35
CA ILE A 357 -10.25 -15.28 6.66
C ILE A 357 -9.69 -16.27 7.69
N SER A 358 -8.53 -15.94 8.24
CA SER A 358 -7.84 -16.81 9.20
C SER A 358 -8.72 -17.15 10.42
N LYS A 359 -8.45 -18.30 11.04
CA LYS A 359 -9.11 -18.71 12.29
C LYS A 359 -9.00 -17.66 13.40
N TRP A 360 -7.82 -17.05 13.56
CA TRP A 360 -7.60 -16.03 14.59
C TRP A 360 -8.53 -14.82 14.40
N HIS A 361 -8.64 -14.29 13.18
CA HIS A 361 -9.54 -13.17 12.89
C HIS A 361 -11.00 -13.54 13.19
N ARG A 362 -11.46 -14.77 12.87
CA ARG A 362 -12.82 -15.24 13.19
C ARG A 362 -13.10 -15.33 14.70
N GLU A 363 -12.08 -15.57 15.51
CA GLU A 363 -12.21 -15.71 16.97
C GLU A 363 -12.14 -14.36 17.71
N HIS A 364 -11.44 -13.37 17.12
CA HIS A 364 -11.09 -12.10 17.79
C HIS A 364 -11.74 -10.87 17.15
N MET A 365 -12.13 -10.91 15.87
CA MET A 365 -12.83 -9.82 15.20
C MET A 365 -14.34 -10.03 15.23
N SER A 366 -15.06 -8.93 15.37
CA SER A 366 -16.52 -8.89 15.35
C SER A 366 -17.06 -9.14 13.93
N ASP A 367 -18.22 -9.79 13.84
CA ASP A 367 -18.99 -9.95 12.61
C ASP A 367 -19.92 -8.76 12.31
N LEU A 368 -19.83 -7.69 13.12
CA LEU A 368 -20.60 -6.45 13.06
C LEU A 368 -22.11 -6.60 13.27
N VAL A 369 -22.64 -7.80 13.50
CA VAL A 369 -24.10 -7.99 13.68
C VAL A 369 -24.59 -7.21 14.89
N ASN A 370 -23.82 -7.20 15.98
CA ASN A 370 -24.14 -6.46 17.21
C ASN A 370 -24.11 -4.93 17.05
N ALA A 371 -23.63 -4.41 15.90
CA ALA A 371 -23.70 -2.97 15.60
C ALA A 371 -25.14 -2.52 15.28
N PHE A 372 -26.01 -3.45 14.88
CA PHE A 372 -27.38 -3.16 14.46
C PHE A 372 -28.39 -3.44 15.58
N ASP A 373 -29.40 -2.58 15.69
CA ASP A 373 -30.59 -2.82 16.51
C ASP A 373 -31.78 -3.19 15.64
N PHE A 374 -31.97 -4.48 15.41
CA PHE A 374 -33.11 -4.99 14.63
C PHE A 374 -34.44 -4.95 15.38
N THR A 375 -34.48 -4.47 16.64
CA THR A 375 -35.74 -4.24 17.37
C THR A 375 -36.36 -2.88 17.05
N GLU A 376 -35.62 -1.99 16.39
CA GLU A 376 -36.12 -0.69 15.94
C GLU A 376 -37.29 -0.86 14.95
N THR A 377 -38.40 -0.20 15.26
CA THR A 377 -39.63 -0.25 14.44
C THR A 377 -39.77 1.00 13.57
N ASN A 378 -39.17 2.11 13.98
CA ASN A 378 -39.10 3.33 13.19
C ASN A 378 -37.94 3.21 12.18
N LEU A 379 -38.26 2.91 10.92
CA LEU A 379 -37.27 2.77 9.86
C LEU A 379 -37.00 4.09 9.10
N THR A 380 -37.49 5.23 9.59
CA THR A 380 -37.24 6.54 8.96
C THR A 380 -35.79 6.97 9.19
N MET A 381 -35.09 7.31 8.11
CA MET A 381 -33.70 7.77 8.15
C MET A 381 -33.57 9.23 8.62
N ASN A 382 -32.47 9.55 9.31
CA ASN A 382 -32.13 10.92 9.70
C ASN A 382 -31.48 11.64 8.51
N LEU A 383 -31.94 12.84 8.19
CA LEU A 383 -31.30 13.66 7.18
C LEU A 383 -29.95 14.20 7.70
N LEU A 384 -28.94 14.16 6.84
CA LEU A 384 -27.60 14.68 7.12
C LEU A 384 -27.43 16.08 6.51
N PRO A 385 -26.55 16.92 7.08
CA PRO A 385 -26.27 18.23 6.53
C PRO A 385 -25.64 18.13 5.13
N THR A 386 -25.90 19.12 4.30
CA THR A 386 -25.30 19.23 2.97
C THR A 386 -23.86 19.74 3.08
N VAL A 387 -22.94 19.08 2.38
CA VAL A 387 -21.57 19.56 2.23
C VAL A 387 -21.43 20.39 0.97
N LYS A 388 -20.67 21.49 1.05
CA LYS A 388 -20.39 22.35 -0.10
C LYS A 388 -19.64 21.54 -1.16
N LYS A 389 -20.10 21.61 -2.41
CA LYS A 389 -19.42 20.96 -3.53
C LYS A 389 -18.00 21.55 -3.72
N PRO A 390 -16.94 20.73 -3.79
CA PRO A 390 -15.59 21.19 -4.09
C PRO A 390 -15.52 21.84 -5.47
N GLN A 391 -14.61 22.79 -5.64
CA GLN A 391 -14.44 23.48 -6.91
C GLN A 391 -13.98 22.51 -8.00
N GLN A 392 -14.47 22.73 -9.22
CA GLN A 392 -14.07 21.99 -10.41
C GLN A 392 -13.53 22.95 -11.45
N ASN A 393 -12.57 22.48 -12.24
CA ASN A 393 -12.12 23.19 -13.42
C ASN A 393 -13.29 23.35 -14.40
N VAL A 394 -13.51 24.58 -14.88
CA VAL A 394 -14.67 24.91 -15.72
C VAL A 394 -14.68 24.10 -17.02
N PHE A 395 -13.51 23.79 -17.57
CA PHE A 395 -13.34 23.09 -18.84
C PHE A 395 -13.22 21.58 -18.66
N THR A 396 -12.34 21.10 -17.77
CA THR A 396 -12.08 19.66 -17.62
C THR A 396 -13.08 18.96 -16.71
N LYS A 397 -13.85 19.71 -15.90
CA LYS A 397 -14.76 19.19 -14.85
C LYS A 397 -14.07 18.39 -13.73
N VAL A 398 -12.75 18.27 -13.76
CA VAL A 398 -11.95 17.65 -12.69
C VAL A 398 -11.96 18.57 -11.46
N PHE A 399 -12.02 17.99 -10.26
CA PHE A 399 -11.94 18.75 -9.01
C PHE A 399 -10.55 19.36 -8.83
N VAL A 400 -10.49 20.66 -8.51
CA VAL A 400 -9.24 21.44 -8.42
C VAL A 400 -8.72 21.56 -6.99
N SER A 401 -9.09 20.61 -6.11
CA SER A 401 -8.67 20.63 -4.71
C SER A 401 -7.13 20.60 -4.61
N SER A 402 -6.41 19.85 -5.42
CA SER A 402 -4.94 19.81 -5.37
C SER A 402 -4.24 21.15 -5.67
N GLU A 403 -4.81 21.97 -6.56
CA GLU A 403 -4.20 23.21 -7.06
C GLU A 403 -4.28 24.34 -6.03
N LEU A 404 -5.28 24.30 -5.15
CA LEU A 404 -5.37 25.22 -4.00
C LEU A 404 -4.20 25.02 -3.02
N CYS A 405 -3.72 23.78 -2.87
CA CYS A 405 -2.52 23.50 -2.09
C CYS A 405 -1.26 24.15 -2.71
N LEU A 406 -1.19 24.17 -4.04
CA LEU A 406 -0.04 24.64 -4.80
C LEU A 406 -0.06 26.16 -5.07
N THR A 407 -1.17 26.84 -4.79
CA THR A 407 -1.33 28.28 -4.99
C THR A 407 -1.18 29.03 -3.67
N SER A 408 -0.24 29.99 -3.63
CA SER A 408 0.24 30.69 -2.45
C SER A 408 -0.78 31.59 -1.71
N GLN A 409 -2.06 31.57 -2.10
CA GLN A 409 -3.08 32.43 -1.48
C GLN A 409 -3.66 31.86 -0.18
N HIS A 410 -3.53 30.56 0.06
CA HIS A 410 -4.00 29.89 1.29
C HIS A 410 -2.94 29.07 2.01
N PHE A 411 -1.74 28.91 1.43
CA PHE A 411 -0.67 28.10 1.99
C PHE A 411 0.58 28.94 2.32
N ASN A 412 0.78 29.26 3.59
CA ASN A 412 1.98 29.93 4.11
C ASN A 412 3.15 28.95 4.39
N GLY A 413 3.11 27.76 3.79
CA GLY A 413 4.03 26.65 4.07
C GLY A 413 3.32 25.46 4.74
N ILE A 414 4.01 24.31 4.78
CA ILE A 414 3.51 23.11 5.47
C ILE A 414 3.30 23.48 6.95
N PRO A 415 2.10 23.24 7.52
CA PRO A 415 1.83 23.51 8.93
C PRO A 415 2.90 22.85 9.79
N THR A 416 3.49 23.62 10.70
CA THR A 416 4.53 23.12 11.61
C THR A 416 3.95 22.96 13.01
N PRO A 417 4.40 21.96 13.78
CA PRO A 417 3.92 21.76 15.14
C PRO A 417 4.15 23.01 16.02
N PRO A 418 3.19 23.38 16.89
CA PRO A 418 3.26 24.60 17.68
C PRO A 418 4.09 24.44 18.96
N TYR A 419 5.37 24.07 18.87
CA TYR A 419 6.22 23.70 20.03
C TYR A 419 6.17 24.65 21.23
N LYS A 420 6.08 25.97 20.98
CA LYS A 420 6.07 27.02 22.03
C LYS A 420 4.73 27.19 22.75
N ASN A 421 3.62 26.83 22.12
CA ASN A 421 2.27 27.07 22.65
C ASN A 421 1.38 25.86 22.39
N GLN A 422 1.67 24.77 23.08
CA GLN A 422 0.94 23.51 22.97
C GLN A 422 -0.16 23.45 24.03
N THR A 423 -1.35 23.08 23.62
CA THR A 423 -2.48 22.79 24.51
C THR A 423 -2.99 21.40 24.23
N PHE A 424 -3.15 20.59 25.27
CA PHE A 424 -3.74 19.27 25.12
C PHE A 424 -5.17 19.37 24.55
N PRO A 425 -5.58 18.49 23.63
CA PRO A 425 -6.88 18.59 22.98
C PRO A 425 -8.05 18.54 23.97
N SER A 426 -9.02 19.43 23.79
CA SER A 426 -10.30 19.35 24.51
C SER A 426 -11.24 18.35 23.83
N VAL A 427 -11.89 17.49 24.60
CA VAL A 427 -12.94 16.57 24.13
C VAL A 427 -14.31 17.22 24.35
N GLU A 428 -15.23 17.05 23.38
CA GLU A 428 -16.61 17.51 23.48
C GLU A 428 -17.30 16.89 24.69
N ALA A 429 -18.09 17.69 25.41
CA ALA A 429 -18.95 17.18 26.46
C ALA A 429 -20.16 16.46 25.84
N GLY A 430 -20.48 15.25 26.32
CA GLY A 430 -21.65 14.52 25.87
C GLY A 430 -21.57 13.03 26.16
N PHE A 431 -22.59 12.32 25.68
CA PHE A 431 -22.75 10.88 25.84
C PHE A 431 -23.13 10.21 24.52
N ARG A 432 -22.87 8.91 24.44
CA ARG A 432 -23.30 8.03 23.36
C ARG A 432 -23.87 6.74 23.93
N THR A 433 -24.83 6.18 23.22
CA THR A 433 -25.32 4.83 23.48
C THR A 433 -24.27 3.83 22.97
N VAL A 434 -23.86 2.89 23.81
CA VAL A 434 -22.89 1.86 23.41
C VAL A 434 -23.59 0.63 22.86
N ARG A 435 -23.09 0.08 21.74
CA ARG A 435 -23.45 -1.22 21.18
C ARG A 435 -22.23 -2.13 21.12
N GLY A 436 -22.50 -3.44 21.16
CA GLY A 436 -21.48 -4.46 21.31
C GLY A 436 -20.78 -4.43 22.67
N TYR A 437 -19.64 -5.11 22.80
CA TYR A 437 -18.96 -5.28 24.08
C TYR A 437 -18.54 -3.95 24.74
N PRO A 438 -18.94 -3.70 26.02
CA PRO A 438 -18.49 -2.54 26.76
C PRO A 438 -17.01 -2.67 27.08
N LEU A 439 -16.27 -1.57 26.88
CA LEU A 439 -14.85 -1.51 27.18
C LEU A 439 -14.59 -1.11 28.62
N GLN A 440 -13.54 -1.69 29.19
CA GLN A 440 -13.08 -1.42 30.55
C GLN A 440 -12.76 0.06 30.78
N GLY A 441 -12.89 0.51 32.02
CA GLY A 441 -12.44 1.83 32.48
C GLY A 441 -13.36 2.99 32.11
N ARG A 442 -14.34 2.78 31.21
CA ARG A 442 -15.30 3.81 30.80
C ARG A 442 -16.42 3.98 31.82
N PHE A 443 -17.00 5.18 31.85
CA PHE A 443 -18.19 5.47 32.64
C PHE A 443 -19.46 5.11 31.90
N PHE A 444 -20.45 4.62 32.63
CA PHE A 444 -21.65 4.02 32.08
C PHE A 444 -22.85 4.34 32.95
N THR A 445 -23.94 4.77 32.33
CA THR A 445 -25.28 4.83 32.91
C THR A 445 -26.06 3.65 32.39
N LEU A 446 -26.40 2.73 33.28
CA LEU A 446 -27.21 1.55 32.97
C LEU A 446 -28.68 1.98 32.95
N GLU A 447 -29.29 2.01 31.76
CA GLU A 447 -30.64 2.53 31.55
C GLU A 447 -31.62 1.44 31.10
N SER A 448 -32.87 1.58 31.52
CA SER A 448 -33.98 0.84 30.95
C SER A 448 -35.25 1.69 30.99
N GLY A 449 -35.81 1.94 29.82
CA GLY A 449 -36.90 2.91 29.64
C GLY A 449 -36.49 4.29 30.13
N LYS A 450 -37.18 4.79 31.17
CA LYS A 450 -36.94 6.12 31.77
C LYS A 450 -36.16 6.07 33.09
N PHE A 451 -35.67 4.90 33.47
CA PHE A 451 -34.99 4.67 34.74
C PHE A 451 -33.54 4.27 34.52
N SER A 452 -32.69 4.64 35.46
CA SER A 452 -31.30 4.23 35.52
C SER A 452 -30.94 3.64 36.87
N LEU A 453 -29.97 2.74 36.83
CA LEU A 453 -29.35 2.22 38.04
C LEU A 453 -28.70 3.39 38.79
N THR A 454 -28.98 3.52 40.08
CA THR A 454 -28.51 4.64 40.90
C THR A 454 -28.03 4.15 42.26
N THR A 455 -26.86 4.59 42.68
CA THR A 455 -26.34 4.39 44.03
C THR A 455 -26.78 5.49 44.98
N TYR A 456 -27.48 5.14 46.04
CA TYR A 456 -27.99 6.10 47.03
C TYR A 456 -27.98 5.49 48.42
N LYS A 457 -27.44 6.24 49.41
CA LYS A 457 -27.31 5.78 50.80
C LYS A 457 -26.80 4.34 50.89
N TYR A 458 -25.76 4.06 50.12
CA TYR A 458 -25.13 2.76 50.07
C TYR A 458 -25.92 1.66 49.40
N GLU A 459 -27.13 1.88 48.89
CA GLU A 459 -27.91 0.87 48.16
C GLU A 459 -27.94 1.16 46.66
N VAL A 460 -28.15 0.13 45.85
CA VAL A 460 -28.43 0.25 44.42
C VAL A 460 -29.95 0.19 44.22
N GLN A 461 -30.51 1.23 43.62
CA GLN A 461 -31.94 1.32 43.32
C GLN A 461 -32.19 1.96 41.96
N LEU A 462 -33.44 1.90 41.50
CA LEU A 462 -33.85 2.66 40.33
C LEU A 462 -34.28 4.05 40.67
N ARG A 463 -33.82 4.99 39.83
CA ARG A 463 -34.32 6.35 39.82
C ARG A 463 -34.54 6.80 38.38
N PRO A 464 -35.36 7.85 38.17
CA PRO A 464 -35.47 8.47 36.86
C PRO A 464 -34.09 8.84 36.31
N THR A 465 -33.86 8.52 35.04
CA THR A 465 -32.61 8.84 34.36
C THR A 465 -32.44 10.35 34.25
N ILE A 466 -31.28 10.86 34.65
CA ILE A 466 -30.93 12.27 34.45
C ILE A 466 -30.63 12.51 32.97
N ILE A 467 -31.26 13.53 32.37
CA ILE A 467 -31.16 13.84 30.92
C ILE A 467 -29.70 14.00 30.48
N LYS A 468 -28.87 14.66 31.30
CA LYS A 468 -27.45 14.88 31.03
C LYS A 468 -26.57 13.64 31.28
N ARG A 469 -27.12 12.57 31.88
CA ARG A 469 -26.44 11.35 32.36
C ARG A 469 -25.24 11.56 33.29
N ASN A 470 -24.98 12.78 33.75
CA ASN A 470 -23.76 13.16 34.45
C ASN A 470 -23.82 13.07 35.97
N ASP A 471 -24.84 12.41 36.52
CA ASP A 471 -24.97 12.24 37.96
C ASP A 471 -23.99 11.16 38.44
N PRO A 472 -23.01 11.49 39.30
CA PRO A 472 -22.09 10.50 39.87
C PRO A 472 -22.78 9.27 40.47
N GLN A 473 -23.99 9.43 41.00
CA GLN A 473 -24.76 8.34 41.60
C GLN A 473 -25.25 7.34 40.54
N GLN A 474 -25.43 7.77 39.29
CA GLN A 474 -25.90 6.95 38.17
C GLN A 474 -24.75 6.42 37.30
N LEU A 475 -23.51 6.74 37.66
CA LEU A 475 -22.32 6.36 36.90
C LEU A 475 -21.60 5.14 37.49
N PHE A 476 -21.37 4.18 36.60
CA PHE A 476 -20.65 2.94 36.88
C PHE A 476 -19.45 2.80 35.95
N ILE A 477 -18.39 2.18 36.45
CA ILE A 477 -17.20 1.84 35.68
C ILE A 477 -17.21 0.33 35.47
N PHE A 478 -17.00 -0.11 34.23
CA PHE A 478 -16.76 -1.53 33.93
C PHE A 478 -15.29 -1.87 34.23
N LEU A 479 -15.07 -2.85 35.10
CA LEU A 479 -13.75 -3.21 35.61
C LEU A 479 -13.14 -4.40 34.87
N GLU A 480 -13.90 -5.45 34.59
CA GLU A 480 -13.41 -6.61 33.83
C GLU A 480 -14.59 -7.48 33.38
N THR A 481 -14.37 -8.26 32.34
CA THR A 481 -15.21 -9.40 31.97
C THR A 481 -14.81 -10.62 32.78
N TYR A 482 -15.79 -11.40 33.24
CA TYR A 482 -15.53 -12.58 34.07
C TYR A 482 -16.20 -13.83 33.51
N GLY A 483 -15.41 -14.82 33.06
CA GLY A 483 -15.95 -16.07 32.49
C GLY A 483 -16.52 -15.87 31.09
N GLU A 484 -17.80 -16.19 30.87
CA GLU A 484 -18.48 -16.03 29.58
C GLU A 484 -18.59 -14.53 29.19
N LYS A 485 -18.61 -14.23 27.87
CA LYS A 485 -18.57 -12.85 27.30
C LYS A 485 -19.70 -11.90 27.75
N ASN A 486 -20.67 -12.38 28.52
CA ASN A 486 -21.84 -11.63 28.98
C ASN A 486 -21.83 -11.35 30.49
N ARG A 487 -20.71 -11.58 31.19
CA ARG A 487 -20.58 -11.33 32.63
C ARG A 487 -19.55 -10.25 32.90
N PHE A 488 -19.92 -9.23 33.67
CA PHE A 488 -19.09 -8.05 33.90
C PHE A 488 -19.04 -7.66 35.36
N LYS A 489 -17.85 -7.26 35.81
CA LYS A 489 -17.67 -6.57 37.09
C LYS A 489 -17.83 -5.07 36.90
N ILE A 490 -18.69 -4.45 37.70
CA ILE A 490 -18.91 -3.01 37.69
C ILE A 490 -18.63 -2.38 39.06
N LYS A 491 -18.32 -1.07 39.05
CA LYS A 491 -18.08 -0.27 40.25
C LYS A 491 -18.73 1.10 40.15
N SER A 492 -19.47 1.51 41.17
CA SER A 492 -20.06 2.86 41.22
C SER A 492 -19.02 3.94 41.50
N LEU A 493 -19.29 5.17 41.04
CA LEU A 493 -18.51 6.33 41.45
C LEU A 493 -18.80 6.64 42.94
N LYS A 494 -17.76 6.54 43.79
CA LYS A 494 -17.83 6.68 45.26
C LYS A 494 -18.87 7.71 45.75
N VAL A 495 -19.85 7.25 46.55
CA VAL A 495 -20.66 8.12 47.42
C VAL A 495 -19.86 8.36 48.72
N LYS A 496 -19.32 9.57 48.92
CA LYS A 496 -18.68 9.93 50.20
C LYS A 496 -19.73 9.96 51.31
N ASN A 497 -19.45 9.33 52.46
CA ASN A 497 -20.22 9.56 53.68
C ASN A 497 -19.92 10.96 54.26
N GLU A 498 -20.79 11.47 55.12
CA GLU A 498 -20.58 12.65 55.98
C GLU A 498 -19.31 12.51 56.87
N THR A 499 -18.77 11.30 57.01
CA THR A 499 -17.54 10.97 57.76
C THR A 499 -16.28 10.86 56.90
N GLY A 500 -16.34 11.14 55.58
CA GLY A 500 -15.17 11.18 54.70
C GLY A 500 -14.57 9.83 54.27
N LYS A 501 -15.12 8.70 54.75
CA LYS A 501 -14.70 7.35 54.34
C LYS A 501 -15.35 6.92 53.01
N SER A 502 -14.56 6.30 52.13
CA SER A 502 -15.00 5.71 50.86
C SER A 502 -15.34 4.23 51.06
N TYR A 503 -16.50 3.78 50.60
CA TYR A 503 -16.90 2.36 50.65
C TYR A 503 -17.20 1.84 49.23
N CYS A 504 -16.76 0.62 48.92
CA CYS A 504 -17.37 -0.24 47.90
C CYS A 504 -18.52 -1.01 48.58
N LEU A 505 -19.56 -1.41 47.84
CA LEU A 505 -20.85 -1.81 48.42
C LEU A 505 -21.26 -3.23 47.97
N ASN A 506 -21.96 -3.97 48.85
CA ASN A 506 -22.50 -5.32 48.65
C ASN A 506 -24.02 -5.34 48.79
N PHE A 507 -24.75 -6.04 47.89
CA PHE A 507 -26.13 -6.48 48.14
C PHE A 507 -26.49 -7.77 47.38
N ASP A 508 -27.27 -8.61 48.07
CA ASP A 508 -28.19 -9.59 47.49
C ASP A 508 -29.52 -8.89 47.12
N LEU A 509 -29.84 -8.81 45.82
CA LEU A 509 -31.09 -8.22 45.36
C LEU A 509 -32.21 -9.28 45.36
N ASN A 510 -32.95 -9.36 46.46
CA ASN A 510 -34.14 -10.21 46.58
C ASN A 510 -35.34 -9.61 45.80
N LEU A 511 -35.27 -9.63 44.46
CA LEU A 511 -36.30 -9.15 43.53
C LEU A 511 -37.46 -10.16 43.40
N VAL A 512 -38.21 -10.41 44.47
CA VAL A 512 -39.34 -11.38 44.45
C VAL A 512 -40.72 -10.71 44.36
N LYS A 513 -40.84 -9.38 44.35
CA LYS A 513 -42.15 -8.70 44.28
C LYS A 513 -42.20 -7.46 43.37
N CYS A 514 -41.82 -7.61 42.11
CA CYS A 514 -42.44 -6.84 41.03
C CYS A 514 -42.88 -7.82 39.95
N ALA A 515 -44.17 -8.08 39.90
CA ALA A 515 -44.80 -8.93 38.90
C ALA A 515 -44.44 -8.44 37.49
N ILE A 516 -43.83 -9.33 36.71
CA ILE A 516 -43.80 -9.37 35.25
C ILE A 516 -43.65 -8.00 34.59
N ALA A 517 -42.41 -7.55 34.49
CA ALA A 517 -42.00 -6.63 33.44
C ALA A 517 -40.80 -7.30 32.73
N PRO A 518 -40.84 -7.53 31.41
CA PRO A 518 -39.75 -8.14 30.62
C PRO A 518 -38.53 -7.20 30.49
N ILE A 519 -38.31 -6.37 31.50
CA ILE A 519 -37.69 -5.05 31.32
C ILE A 519 -36.19 -5.06 31.56
N TRP A 520 -35.60 -6.10 32.19
CA TRP A 520 -34.14 -6.23 32.29
C TRP A 520 -33.62 -7.64 32.01
N ASP A 521 -32.80 -7.74 30.97
CA ASP A 521 -31.96 -8.89 30.66
C ASP A 521 -30.74 -9.01 31.60
N PHE A 522 -30.80 -8.53 32.85
CA PHE A 522 -29.65 -8.51 33.77
C PHE A 522 -29.88 -9.36 35.01
N LYS A 523 -28.92 -10.22 35.37
CA LYS A 523 -28.88 -10.92 36.66
C LYS A 523 -27.66 -10.46 37.45
N MET A 524 -27.88 -9.86 38.62
CA MET A 524 -26.81 -9.52 39.57
C MET A 524 -26.57 -10.65 40.57
N SER A 525 -25.30 -10.95 40.88
CA SER A 525 -24.88 -11.86 41.95
C SER A 525 -24.09 -11.13 43.04
N GLU A 526 -24.11 -11.67 44.26
CA GLU A 526 -23.39 -11.16 45.44
C GLU A 526 -21.86 -11.11 45.27
N GLU A 527 -21.22 -10.42 46.22
CA GLU A 527 -19.81 -10.07 46.32
C GLU A 527 -18.82 -11.10 45.78
N VAL A 528 -17.92 -10.66 44.90
CA VAL A 528 -16.69 -11.40 44.61
C VAL A 528 -15.67 -11.05 45.69
N GLU A 529 -15.12 -12.06 46.36
CA GLU A 529 -14.16 -11.95 47.46
C GLU A 529 -13.18 -10.75 47.28
N ASN A 530 -13.06 -9.93 48.32
CA ASN A 530 -12.22 -8.71 48.44
C ASN A 530 -12.85 -7.34 48.14
N ASN A 531 -14.17 -7.17 48.18
CA ASN A 531 -14.79 -5.84 48.37
C ASN A 531 -14.59 -4.87 47.16
N GLN A 532 -14.54 -5.39 45.91
CA GLN A 532 -14.17 -4.59 44.73
C GLN A 532 -15.24 -4.37 43.64
N GLY A 533 -16.44 -4.98 43.69
CA GLY A 533 -17.49 -4.69 42.70
C GLY A 533 -18.67 -5.66 42.67
N TYR A 534 -19.60 -5.42 41.73
CA TYR A 534 -20.79 -6.26 41.49
C TYR A 534 -20.66 -7.02 40.18
N GLU A 535 -21.22 -8.22 40.11
CA GLU A 535 -21.31 -9.00 38.89
C GLU A 535 -22.67 -8.84 38.20
N ILE A 536 -22.68 -8.58 36.89
CA ILE A 536 -23.89 -8.52 36.06
C ILE A 536 -23.78 -9.52 34.91
N THR A 537 -24.77 -10.41 34.77
CA THR A 537 -24.95 -11.30 33.61
C THR A 537 -26.01 -10.73 32.67
N PHE A 538 -25.68 -10.61 31.39
CA PHE A 538 -26.57 -10.11 30.33
C PHE A 538 -27.20 -11.29 29.57
N GLN A 539 -28.53 -11.39 29.52
CA GLN A 539 -29.24 -12.45 28.79
C GLN A 539 -29.31 -12.18 27.27
N ASN A 540 -29.27 -10.91 26.85
CA ASN A 540 -29.20 -10.49 25.45
C ASN A 540 -27.88 -9.77 25.13
N LYS A 541 -27.35 -9.94 23.92
CA LYS A 541 -26.06 -9.37 23.45
C LYS A 541 -26.09 -7.85 23.20
N TYR A 542 -27.21 -7.18 23.47
CA TYR A 542 -27.40 -5.77 23.16
C TYR A 542 -27.29 -4.92 24.43
N PHE A 543 -26.39 -3.94 24.39
CA PHE A 543 -26.19 -2.97 25.45
C PHE A 543 -26.99 -1.71 25.11
N LEU A 544 -27.75 -1.17 26.08
CA LEU A 544 -28.34 0.16 26.01
C LEU A 544 -27.80 0.92 27.22
N LEU A 545 -26.75 1.70 26.95
CA LEU A 545 -25.90 2.26 28.00
C LEU A 545 -25.40 3.64 27.60
N GLY A 546 -25.78 4.65 28.39
CA GLY A 546 -25.42 6.06 28.17
C GLY A 546 -24.18 6.45 28.96
N ILE A 547 -23.09 6.82 28.30
CA ILE A 547 -21.83 7.23 28.97
C ILE A 547 -21.87 8.70 29.38
N SER A 548 -21.77 9.10 30.66
CA SER A 548 -21.46 10.52 30.97
C SER A 548 -20.12 10.73 31.67
N LEU A 549 -19.48 11.83 31.25
CA LEU A 549 -18.26 12.44 31.73
C LEU A 549 -18.30 12.83 33.22
N LEU A 550 -17.16 12.62 33.88
CA LEU A 550 -16.58 13.52 34.87
C LEU A 550 -15.07 13.32 34.88
N MET A 551 -14.31 14.18 34.18
CA MET A 551 -12.95 14.52 34.59
C MET A 551 -12.69 16.00 34.27
N GLN A 552 -12.61 16.81 35.33
CA GLN A 552 -11.96 18.12 35.27
C GLN A 552 -10.46 17.90 35.04
N ASN A 553 -9.88 18.72 34.17
CA ASN A 553 -8.46 18.78 33.81
C ASN A 553 -7.51 18.45 34.98
N PRO A 554 -6.54 17.54 34.82
CA PRO A 554 -5.32 17.64 35.61
C PRO A 554 -4.58 18.88 35.13
N THR A 555 -4.60 19.94 35.93
CA THR A 555 -3.68 21.06 35.77
C THR A 555 -2.27 20.52 36.02
N ILE A 556 -1.52 20.27 34.95
CA ILE A 556 -0.09 19.96 35.06
C ILE A 556 0.62 21.30 35.28
N ASN A 557 0.98 21.57 36.54
CA ASN A 557 1.83 22.70 36.91
C ASN A 557 3.28 22.38 36.50
N LEU A 558 3.76 23.00 35.41
CA LEU A 558 5.18 23.03 35.09
C LEU A 558 5.73 24.41 35.47
N GLN A 559 6.52 24.47 36.55
CA GLN A 559 7.31 25.67 36.82
C GLN A 559 8.58 25.67 35.94
N PRO A 560 8.91 26.78 35.27
CA PRO A 560 10.13 26.88 34.47
C PRO A 560 11.34 27.11 35.38
N SER A 561 12.37 26.28 35.25
CA SER A 561 13.70 26.56 35.81
C SER A 561 14.58 27.24 34.76
N THR A 562 15.37 28.20 35.24
CA THR A 562 16.13 29.22 34.50
C THR A 562 17.29 28.66 33.64
N PRO A 563 17.67 29.38 32.57
CA PRO A 563 18.60 28.88 31.54
C PRO A 563 20.08 29.06 31.93
N ILE A 564 20.92 28.11 31.49
CA ILE A 564 22.38 28.26 31.44
C ILE A 564 22.81 28.22 29.95
N SER A 565 23.63 29.20 29.57
CA SER A 565 24.08 29.48 28.19
C SER A 565 25.02 28.42 27.59
N PRO A 566 25.13 28.36 26.24
CA PRO A 566 25.69 27.24 25.50
C PRO A 566 27.14 27.47 25.02
N SER A 567 27.83 26.38 24.67
CA SER A 567 29.02 26.42 23.83
C SER A 567 29.07 25.26 22.83
N GLY A 568 28.96 25.60 21.54
CA GLY A 568 29.65 24.96 20.40
C GLY A 568 29.08 23.66 19.83
N VAL A 569 28.35 23.74 18.71
CA VAL A 569 28.05 22.61 17.82
C VAL A 569 28.34 22.99 16.36
N ASP A 570 29.10 22.13 15.68
CA ASP A 570 29.48 22.23 14.27
C ASP A 570 28.36 21.81 13.30
N SER A 571 28.39 22.41 12.12
CA SER A 571 27.27 22.65 11.20
C SER A 571 27.34 21.86 9.87
N SER A 572 27.30 20.52 9.89
CA SER A 572 27.49 19.73 8.66
C SER A 572 26.31 18.84 8.21
N THR A 573 25.24 18.68 9.01
CA THR A 573 24.15 17.72 8.71
C THR A 573 22.93 18.28 7.97
N THR A 574 22.86 19.58 7.68
CA THR A 574 21.64 20.25 7.15
C THR A 574 21.47 20.21 5.64
N THR A 575 22.50 19.90 4.85
CA THR A 575 22.48 20.10 3.38
C THR A 575 21.80 18.97 2.61
N ALA A 576 21.92 17.71 3.05
CA ALA A 576 21.40 16.55 2.32
C ALA A 576 19.86 16.48 2.34
N ALA A 577 19.23 16.75 3.49
CA ALA A 577 17.79 16.77 3.64
C ALA A 577 17.13 17.91 2.82
N GLN A 578 17.81 19.05 2.69
CA GLN A 578 17.34 20.17 1.87
C GLN A 578 17.38 19.84 0.37
N ILE A 579 18.44 19.18 -0.09
CA ILE A 579 18.57 18.75 -1.50
C ILE A 579 17.50 17.71 -1.86
N GLN A 580 17.25 16.74 -0.99
CA GLN A 580 16.22 15.71 -1.21
C GLN A 580 14.81 16.32 -1.26
N ARG A 581 14.52 17.29 -0.37
CA ARG A 581 13.26 18.04 -0.35
C ARG A 581 13.05 18.88 -1.61
N GLN A 582 14.11 19.48 -2.13
CA GLN A 582 14.05 20.29 -3.35
C GLN A 582 13.90 19.43 -4.62
N ALA A 583 14.51 18.24 -4.63
CA ALA A 583 14.35 17.26 -5.70
C ALA A 583 12.91 16.72 -5.78
N GLN A 584 12.32 16.34 -4.64
CA GLN A 584 10.92 15.88 -4.56
C GLN A 584 9.93 16.96 -5.02
N TRP A 585 10.15 18.20 -4.59
CA TRP A 585 9.31 19.34 -5.00
C TRP A 585 9.40 19.63 -6.51
N THR A 586 10.59 19.50 -7.08
CA THR A 586 10.81 19.68 -8.53
C THR A 586 10.13 18.56 -9.33
N GLN A 587 10.20 17.32 -8.84
CA GLN A 587 9.54 16.17 -9.46
C GLN A 587 8.01 16.32 -9.45
N MET A 588 7.42 16.78 -8.35
CA MET A 588 5.98 17.03 -8.24
C MET A 588 5.51 18.11 -9.22
N ARG A 589 6.25 19.23 -9.35
CA ARG A 589 5.93 20.29 -10.31
C ARG A 589 6.04 19.82 -11.75
N TYR A 590 7.06 19.02 -12.05
CA TYR A 590 7.24 18.44 -13.37
C TYR A 590 6.08 17.50 -13.73
N GLN A 591 5.64 16.66 -12.79
CA GLN A 591 4.49 15.79 -13.00
C GLN A 591 3.18 16.58 -13.21
N SER A 592 2.93 17.61 -12.38
CA SER A 592 1.77 18.50 -12.53
C SER A 592 1.73 19.22 -13.89
N LEU A 593 2.89 19.64 -14.41
CA LEU A 593 2.99 20.22 -15.75
C LEU A 593 2.67 19.18 -16.84
N LEU A 594 3.14 17.94 -16.70
CA LEU A 594 2.84 16.86 -17.64
C LEU A 594 1.34 16.53 -17.64
N ASP A 595 0.71 16.51 -16.48
CA ASP A 595 -0.73 16.27 -16.33
C ASP A 595 -1.55 17.39 -16.99
N TYR A 596 -1.13 18.66 -16.83
CA TYR A 596 -1.72 19.82 -17.52
C TYR A 596 -1.62 19.73 -19.06
N LEU A 597 -0.48 19.23 -19.58
CA LEU A 597 -0.24 19.11 -21.02
C LEU A 597 -0.89 17.86 -21.65
N THR A 598 -1.23 16.84 -20.86
CA THR A 598 -1.79 15.56 -21.32
C THR A 598 -2.98 15.71 -22.28
N PRO A 599 -4.03 16.50 -21.99
CA PRO A 599 -5.18 16.65 -22.88
C PRO A 599 -4.91 17.52 -24.13
N LEU A 600 -3.79 18.25 -24.18
CA LEU A 600 -3.50 19.25 -25.22
C LEU A 600 -2.71 18.67 -26.41
N THR A 601 -3.18 17.58 -27.02
CA THR A 601 -2.43 16.82 -28.05
C THR A 601 -1.93 17.68 -29.22
N THR A 602 -2.75 18.59 -29.75
CA THR A 602 -2.35 19.46 -30.87
C THR A 602 -1.22 20.40 -30.47
N PHE A 603 -1.33 21.06 -29.30
CA PHE A 603 -0.33 22.01 -28.81
C PHE A 603 0.99 21.31 -28.45
N ARG A 604 0.90 20.11 -27.90
CA ARG A 604 2.04 19.22 -27.60
C ARG A 604 2.87 18.97 -28.85
N TRP A 605 2.25 18.49 -29.93
CA TRP A 605 2.97 18.16 -31.16
C TRP A 605 3.42 19.39 -31.95
N THR A 606 2.64 20.47 -32.00
CA THR A 606 3.10 21.71 -32.65
C THR A 606 4.34 22.28 -31.97
N THR A 607 4.42 22.22 -30.64
CA THR A 607 5.60 22.62 -29.88
C THR A 607 6.80 21.73 -30.20
N THR A 608 6.62 20.41 -30.23
CA THR A 608 7.69 19.46 -30.58
C THR A 608 8.21 19.67 -32.00
N VAL A 609 7.31 19.91 -32.97
CA VAL A 609 7.68 20.20 -34.36
C VAL A 609 8.42 21.54 -34.47
N ALA A 610 7.97 22.56 -33.74
CA ALA A 610 8.66 23.85 -33.68
C ALA A 610 10.06 23.73 -33.09
N LEU A 611 10.23 22.98 -31.99
CA LEU A 611 11.54 22.71 -31.38
C LEU A 611 12.46 21.93 -32.34
N PHE A 612 11.91 20.95 -33.07
CA PHE A 612 12.66 20.18 -34.05
C PHE A 612 13.11 21.05 -35.23
N PHE A 613 12.23 21.94 -35.71
CA PHE A 613 12.57 22.90 -36.76
C PHE A 613 13.66 23.88 -36.31
N LEU A 614 13.57 24.40 -35.07
CA LEU A 614 14.60 25.26 -34.49
C LEU A 614 15.95 24.55 -34.37
N TYR A 615 15.95 23.29 -33.92
CA TYR A 615 17.14 22.44 -33.89
C TYR A 615 17.75 22.25 -35.28
N PHE A 616 16.92 21.88 -36.26
CA PHE A 616 17.37 21.65 -37.63
C PHE A 616 17.96 22.93 -38.25
N LEU A 617 17.26 24.06 -38.12
CA LEU A 617 17.73 25.37 -38.59
C LEU A 617 19.06 25.74 -37.93
N ARG A 618 19.23 25.47 -36.63
CA ARG A 618 20.46 25.73 -35.89
C ARG A 618 21.63 24.91 -36.42
N VAL A 619 21.46 23.59 -36.56
CA VAL A 619 22.51 22.69 -37.06
C VAL A 619 22.85 23.00 -38.52
N PHE A 620 21.83 23.28 -39.35
CA PHE A 620 22.01 23.61 -40.75
C PHE A 620 22.75 24.94 -40.96
N THR A 621 22.45 25.96 -40.15
CA THR A 621 23.15 27.26 -40.24
C THR A 621 24.54 27.22 -39.62
N ALA A 622 24.72 26.47 -38.53
CA ALA A 622 25.97 26.42 -37.79
C ALA A 622 26.97 25.38 -38.33
N GLN A 623 26.54 24.47 -39.22
CA GLN A 623 27.39 23.46 -39.88
C GLN A 623 28.26 22.66 -38.89
N GLY A 624 27.65 22.12 -37.83
CA GLY A 624 28.33 21.39 -36.75
C GLY A 624 27.41 20.44 -35.96
N TRP A 625 27.92 19.81 -34.90
CA TRP A 625 27.18 18.87 -34.02
C TRP A 625 26.59 17.65 -34.74
N TYR A 626 27.31 17.11 -35.72
CA TYR A 626 26.88 15.96 -36.52
C TYR A 626 26.65 14.70 -35.67
N ILE A 627 27.52 14.39 -34.70
CA ILE A 627 27.33 13.26 -33.77
C ILE A 627 26.01 13.35 -33.01
N ILE A 628 25.65 14.54 -32.54
CA ILE A 628 24.40 14.78 -31.82
C ILE A 628 23.21 14.56 -32.75
N THR A 629 23.33 15.00 -34.01
CA THR A 629 22.32 14.80 -35.03
C THR A 629 22.13 13.31 -35.37
N TYR A 630 23.21 12.54 -35.48
CA TYR A 630 23.13 11.09 -35.67
C TYR A 630 22.50 10.38 -34.46
N ALA A 631 22.91 10.72 -33.24
CA ALA A 631 22.37 10.14 -32.02
C ALA A 631 20.87 10.45 -31.85
N LEU A 632 20.47 11.70 -32.12
CA LEU A 632 19.07 12.12 -32.11
C LEU A 632 18.27 11.36 -33.17
N GLY A 633 18.80 11.24 -34.39
CA GLY A 633 18.15 10.53 -35.49
C GLY A 633 17.90 9.05 -35.19
N ILE A 634 18.91 8.33 -34.71
CA ILE A 634 18.79 6.91 -34.32
C ILE A 634 17.79 6.75 -33.17
N TYR A 635 17.84 7.64 -32.17
CA TYR A 635 16.93 7.59 -31.03
C TYR A 635 15.47 7.83 -31.44
N LEU A 636 15.21 8.86 -32.25
CA LEU A 636 13.87 9.15 -32.76
C LEU A 636 13.35 8.04 -33.67
N LEU A 637 14.23 7.43 -34.49
CA LEU A 637 13.88 6.27 -35.31
C LEU A 637 13.46 5.07 -34.46
N ASN A 638 14.21 4.74 -33.41
CA ASN A 638 13.86 3.65 -32.49
C ASN A 638 12.54 3.90 -31.74
N LEU A 639 12.30 5.14 -31.31
CA LEU A 639 11.02 5.52 -30.70
C LEU A 639 9.86 5.41 -31.69
N PHE A 640 10.07 5.82 -32.94
CA PHE A 640 9.08 5.74 -34.00
C PHE A 640 8.75 4.28 -34.36
N LEU A 641 9.77 3.42 -34.46
CA LEU A 641 9.58 1.98 -34.63
C LEU A 641 8.78 1.38 -33.47
N ALA A 642 9.11 1.71 -32.22
CA ALA A 642 8.36 1.23 -31.06
C ALA A 642 6.91 1.77 -31.00
N PHE A 643 6.66 2.96 -31.56
CA PHE A 643 5.33 3.52 -31.70
C PHE A 643 4.50 2.85 -32.80
N LEU A 644 5.13 2.42 -33.89
CA LEU A 644 4.48 1.69 -34.99
C LEU A 644 4.37 0.18 -34.77
N THR A 645 5.17 -0.39 -33.86
CA THR A 645 5.13 -1.84 -33.60
C THR A 645 3.90 -2.17 -32.73
N PRO A 646 3.06 -3.14 -33.13
CA PRO A 646 1.99 -3.65 -32.26
C PRO A 646 2.60 -4.26 -30.98
N LYS A 647 1.84 -4.23 -29.89
CA LYS A 647 2.28 -4.77 -28.60
C LYS A 647 2.33 -6.31 -28.59
N ILE A 648 1.63 -6.97 -29.51
CA ILE A 648 1.58 -8.43 -29.70
C ILE A 648 2.15 -8.72 -31.09
N ASP A 649 3.12 -9.63 -31.17
CA ASP A 649 3.77 -10.04 -32.41
C ASP A 649 2.97 -11.19 -33.04
N PRO A 650 2.31 -10.99 -34.21
CA PRO A 650 1.53 -12.04 -34.85
C PRO A 650 2.36 -13.27 -35.25
N SER A 651 3.68 -13.12 -35.35
CA SER A 651 4.57 -14.22 -35.74
C SER A 651 4.91 -15.20 -34.61
N LEU A 652 4.66 -14.83 -33.35
CA LEU A 652 4.93 -15.67 -32.18
C LEU A 652 3.78 -16.65 -31.83
N GLU A 653 2.65 -16.58 -32.53
CA GLU A 653 1.51 -17.51 -32.37
C GLU A 653 1.46 -18.60 -33.46
N LEU A 654 2.35 -18.55 -34.47
CA LEU A 654 2.44 -19.60 -35.51
C LEU A 654 3.12 -20.89 -35.03
N ASP A 655 3.68 -20.92 -33.81
CA ASP A 655 4.37 -22.07 -33.22
C ASP A 655 3.51 -22.89 -32.24
N THR A 656 2.20 -22.62 -32.14
CA THR A 656 1.25 -23.39 -31.32
C THR A 656 0.11 -23.99 -32.14
N ASP A 657 0.09 -25.33 -32.18
CA ASP A 657 -0.98 -26.28 -32.58
C ASP A 657 -1.75 -26.01 -33.91
N PRO A 658 -1.63 -26.88 -34.94
CA PRO A 658 -2.32 -26.73 -36.24
C PRO A 658 -3.86 -26.78 -36.23
N ASN A 659 -4.51 -26.88 -35.07
CA ASN A 659 -5.96 -26.97 -34.92
C ASN A 659 -6.62 -25.70 -34.34
N ASP A 660 -5.87 -24.62 -34.14
CA ASP A 660 -6.42 -23.36 -33.63
C ASP A 660 -6.78 -22.42 -34.81
N GLU A 661 -8.03 -22.47 -35.27
CA GLU A 661 -8.56 -21.49 -36.23
C GLU A 661 -8.64 -20.11 -35.56
N GLY A 662 -7.57 -19.30 -35.67
CA GLY A 662 -7.55 -18.07 -34.87
C GLY A 662 -6.53 -16.98 -35.17
N MET A 663 -6.19 -16.64 -36.42
CA MET A 663 -5.90 -15.23 -36.81
C MET A 663 -5.66 -15.08 -38.31
N SER A 664 -6.70 -14.73 -39.06
CA SER A 664 -6.54 -14.18 -40.42
C SER A 664 -6.93 -12.71 -40.42
N LEU A 665 -6.22 -11.92 -41.23
CA LEU A 665 -6.59 -10.53 -41.53
C LEU A 665 -7.98 -10.51 -42.18
N PRO A 666 -8.89 -9.63 -41.74
CA PRO A 666 -10.26 -9.63 -42.22
C PRO A 666 -10.27 -9.26 -43.70
N THR A 667 -10.75 -10.17 -44.54
CA THR A 667 -10.87 -9.97 -45.99
C THR A 667 -12.31 -9.64 -46.42
N LYS A 668 -13.27 -9.59 -45.47
CA LYS A 668 -14.67 -9.25 -45.73
C LYS A 668 -15.26 -8.36 -44.62
N GLY A 669 -16.22 -7.51 -45.01
CA GLY A 669 -16.67 -6.33 -44.24
C GLY A 669 -17.49 -6.57 -42.96
N ASN A 670 -17.54 -7.79 -42.41
CA ASN A 670 -18.35 -8.10 -41.22
C ASN A 670 -17.55 -8.65 -40.02
N ASP A 671 -16.21 -8.62 -40.05
CA ASP A 671 -15.38 -9.04 -38.92
C ASP A 671 -15.17 -7.88 -37.90
N GLU A 672 -15.33 -8.18 -36.61
CA GLU A 672 -15.28 -7.22 -35.51
C GLU A 672 -13.87 -6.62 -35.31
N PHE A 673 -13.78 -5.29 -35.33
CA PHE A 673 -12.52 -4.54 -35.32
C PHE A 673 -11.85 -4.55 -33.93
N LYS A 674 -10.78 -5.33 -33.77
CA LYS A 674 -9.92 -5.26 -32.56
C LYS A 674 -9.00 -4.03 -32.63
N PRO A 675 -9.02 -3.12 -31.63
CA PRO A 675 -8.24 -1.89 -31.68
C PRO A 675 -6.73 -2.15 -31.61
N PHE A 676 -5.98 -1.54 -32.53
CA PHE A 676 -4.52 -1.61 -32.58
C PHE A 676 -3.88 -0.97 -31.34
N ILE A 677 -3.34 -1.79 -30.44
CA ILE A 677 -2.61 -1.33 -29.25
C ILE A 677 -1.11 -1.28 -29.56
N ARG A 678 -0.57 -0.07 -29.61
CA ARG A 678 0.85 0.22 -29.86
C ARG A 678 1.74 -0.22 -28.69
N ARG A 679 2.96 -0.66 -28.98
CA ARG A 679 3.97 -0.99 -27.97
C ARG A 679 4.40 0.24 -27.15
N LEU A 680 4.43 1.42 -27.77
CA LEU A 680 4.66 2.71 -27.10
C LEU A 680 3.41 3.62 -27.20
N PRO A 681 2.78 3.99 -26.07
CA PRO A 681 1.66 4.93 -26.07
C PRO A 681 2.04 6.32 -26.61
N GLU A 682 1.11 7.00 -27.27
CA GLU A 682 1.31 8.32 -27.89
C GLU A 682 1.91 9.36 -26.93
N PHE A 683 1.39 9.45 -25.70
CA PHE A 683 1.90 10.41 -24.73
C PHE A 683 3.36 10.16 -24.36
N LYS A 684 3.74 8.88 -24.15
CA LYS A 684 5.13 8.50 -23.85
C LYS A 684 6.05 8.72 -25.05
N PHE A 685 5.55 8.48 -26.26
CA PHE A 685 6.27 8.77 -27.51
C PHE A 685 6.53 10.28 -27.66
N TRP A 686 5.49 11.11 -27.54
CA TRP A 686 5.61 12.57 -27.58
C TRP A 686 6.60 13.11 -26.53
N HIS A 687 6.48 12.64 -25.29
CA HIS A 687 7.33 13.08 -24.18
C HIS A 687 8.80 12.75 -24.41
N ALA A 688 9.09 11.53 -24.85
CA ALA A 688 10.45 11.09 -25.16
C ALA A 688 11.04 11.86 -26.35
N CYS A 689 10.27 12.07 -27.42
CA CYS A 689 10.68 12.86 -28.58
C CYS A 689 10.97 14.31 -28.20
N THR A 690 10.07 14.96 -27.45
CA THR A 690 10.21 16.37 -27.05
C THR A 690 11.42 16.57 -26.15
N ARG A 691 11.66 15.66 -25.20
CA ARG A 691 12.84 15.69 -24.33
C ARG A 691 14.14 15.51 -25.11
N ALA A 692 14.18 14.56 -26.03
CA ALA A 692 15.38 14.30 -26.84
C ALA A 692 15.73 15.49 -27.74
N VAL A 693 14.73 16.08 -28.42
CA VAL A 693 14.93 17.27 -29.26
C VAL A 693 15.36 18.47 -28.43
N THR A 694 14.76 18.68 -27.25
CA THR A 694 15.15 19.77 -26.34
C THR A 694 16.58 19.61 -25.84
N LEU A 695 16.95 18.39 -25.44
CA LEU A 695 18.31 18.08 -24.99
C LEU A 695 19.32 18.27 -26.12
N ALA A 696 19.02 17.80 -27.33
CA ALA A 696 19.86 17.98 -28.49
C ALA A 696 20.04 19.47 -28.83
N LEU A 697 18.95 20.25 -28.79
CA LEU A 697 19.00 21.71 -28.96
C LEU A 697 19.86 22.39 -27.91
N LEU A 698 19.73 22.01 -26.63
CA LEU A 698 20.59 22.51 -25.56
C LEU A 698 22.05 22.15 -25.78
N CYS A 699 22.36 20.93 -26.22
CA CYS A 699 23.73 20.54 -26.54
C CYS A 699 24.32 21.41 -27.65
N THR A 700 23.55 21.85 -28.65
CA THR A 700 24.03 22.76 -29.71
C THR A 700 24.28 24.22 -29.26
N THR A 701 23.99 24.55 -28.00
CA THR A 701 24.27 25.89 -27.44
C THR A 701 25.73 26.08 -27.04
N THR A 702 26.49 24.98 -26.89
CA THR A 702 27.90 25.02 -26.49
C THR A 702 28.78 24.37 -27.55
N ARG A 703 29.98 24.91 -27.79
CA ARG A 703 30.97 24.29 -28.68
C ARG A 703 31.68 23.08 -28.05
N ALA A 704 31.56 22.87 -26.74
CA ALA A 704 32.19 21.74 -26.05
C ALA A 704 31.65 20.37 -26.51
N THR A 705 30.40 20.35 -26.96
CA THR A 705 29.71 19.16 -27.50
C THR A 705 29.81 19.08 -29.03
N ASP A 706 30.46 20.05 -29.68
CA ASP A 706 30.72 20.08 -31.12
C ASP A 706 32.01 19.32 -31.42
N ILE A 707 31.94 17.99 -31.35
CA ILE A 707 33.09 17.14 -31.57
C ILE A 707 33.30 16.99 -33.09
N PRO A 708 34.46 17.41 -33.63
CA PRO A 708 34.74 17.30 -35.05
C PRO A 708 34.76 15.83 -35.47
N VAL A 709 33.86 15.47 -36.37
CA VAL A 709 33.81 14.13 -36.94
C VAL A 709 34.84 14.05 -38.05
N PHE A 710 35.96 13.38 -37.79
CA PHE A 710 36.89 13.02 -38.83
C PHE A 710 36.21 12.01 -39.78
N TRP A 711 36.26 12.31 -41.07
CA TRP A 711 35.67 11.54 -42.16
C TRP A 711 36.14 10.07 -42.36
N PRO A 712 37.13 9.45 -41.65
CA PRO A 712 37.45 8.04 -41.87
C PRO A 712 36.52 7.05 -41.14
N ILE A 713 35.66 7.46 -40.21
CA ILE A 713 34.77 6.49 -39.53
C ILE A 713 33.70 5.94 -40.48
N LEU A 714 33.32 6.70 -41.51
CA LEU A 714 32.40 6.22 -42.55
C LEU A 714 33.09 5.40 -43.65
N LEU A 715 34.41 5.55 -43.85
CA LEU A 715 35.16 4.82 -44.87
C LEU A 715 35.63 3.42 -44.41
N MET A 716 35.81 3.20 -43.09
CA MET A 716 36.06 1.83 -42.59
C MET A 716 34.84 0.90 -42.69
N ASN A 717 33.65 1.44 -43.00
CA ASN A 717 32.49 0.64 -43.37
C ASN A 717 32.38 0.37 -44.88
N SER A 718 33.15 1.05 -45.74
CA SER A 718 33.13 0.80 -47.19
C SER A 718 34.17 -0.21 -47.67
N THR A 719 35.13 -0.63 -46.84
CA THR A 719 36.02 -1.77 -47.16
C THR A 719 35.37 -3.14 -46.93
N ASN A 720 34.12 -3.19 -46.47
CA ASN A 720 33.31 -4.41 -46.35
C ASN A 720 32.18 -4.49 -47.38
N GLN A 721 32.30 -3.77 -48.50
CA GLN A 721 31.36 -3.89 -49.60
C GLN A 721 31.37 -5.30 -50.24
N SER A 722 32.51 -6.00 -50.17
CA SER A 722 32.63 -7.42 -50.56
C SER A 722 31.93 -8.40 -49.61
N PHE A 723 31.71 -8.04 -48.35
CA PHE A 723 31.05 -8.89 -47.36
C PHE A 723 29.52 -8.83 -47.46
N TRP A 724 28.98 -7.69 -47.90
CA TRP A 724 27.54 -7.52 -48.12
C TRP A 724 27.05 -8.09 -49.45
N GLU A 725 27.89 -8.10 -50.50
CA GLU A 725 27.57 -8.77 -51.77
C GLU A 725 27.50 -10.30 -51.60
N GLU A 726 28.35 -10.90 -50.77
CA GLU A 726 28.32 -12.35 -50.48
C GLU A 726 27.11 -12.79 -49.61
N LEU A 727 26.56 -11.88 -48.80
CA LEU A 727 25.38 -12.14 -47.96
C LEU A 727 24.05 -11.95 -48.72
N ILE A 728 24.01 -11.04 -49.70
CA ILE A 728 22.83 -10.84 -50.57
C ILE A 728 22.72 -11.98 -51.60
N GLU A 729 23.84 -12.52 -52.09
CA GLU A 729 23.84 -13.69 -52.99
C GLU A 729 23.44 -14.99 -52.27
N LYS A 730 23.72 -15.11 -50.96
CA LYS A 730 23.32 -16.27 -50.13
C LYS A 730 21.87 -16.23 -49.60
N GLN A 731 21.23 -15.06 -49.51
CA GLN A 731 19.80 -14.96 -49.13
C GLN A 731 18.83 -14.86 -50.31
N GLY A 732 19.30 -14.56 -51.53
CA GLY A 732 18.46 -14.51 -52.74
C GLY A 732 18.06 -15.88 -53.34
N SER A 733 18.56 -17.00 -52.81
CA SER A 733 18.43 -18.34 -53.43
C SER A 733 17.47 -19.30 -52.71
N SER A 734 16.67 -18.87 -51.72
CA SER A 734 15.65 -19.76 -51.10
C SER A 734 14.20 -19.28 -51.25
N ILE A 735 13.91 -18.33 -52.13
CA ILE A 735 12.53 -17.94 -52.47
C ILE A 735 12.38 -17.97 -53.99
N ASN A 736 12.34 -19.17 -54.57
CA ASN A 736 11.66 -19.49 -55.83
C ASN A 736 11.90 -20.96 -56.20
N ALA A 737 11.23 -21.89 -55.51
CA ALA A 737 11.01 -23.24 -56.03
C ALA A 737 9.88 -23.92 -55.26
N ASP A 738 8.67 -23.42 -55.43
CA ASP A 738 7.48 -24.25 -55.25
C ASP A 738 6.77 -24.28 -56.61
N LYS A 739 7.14 -25.28 -57.42
CA LYS A 739 6.33 -25.87 -58.47
C LYS A 739 6.95 -27.18 -58.93
N ASP A 740 6.16 -28.23 -58.72
CA ASP A 740 6.12 -29.48 -59.46
C ASP A 740 7.11 -30.61 -59.08
N ASN A 741 6.60 -31.46 -58.18
CA ASN A 741 6.30 -32.88 -58.39
C ASN A 741 7.44 -33.91 -58.63
N LYS A 742 7.34 -34.96 -57.78
CA LYS A 742 7.52 -36.41 -58.04
C LYS A 742 8.89 -37.08 -57.84
N THR A 743 8.83 -38.16 -57.03
CA THR A 743 9.55 -39.46 -57.12
C THR A 743 11.08 -39.44 -56.96
N GLU A 744 11.79 -40.41 -56.39
CA GLU A 744 11.58 -41.63 -55.61
C GLU A 744 13.01 -42.12 -55.28
N LYS A 745 13.18 -42.91 -54.21
CA LYS A 745 14.19 -43.98 -54.02
C LYS A 745 15.69 -43.65 -53.85
N ASN A 746 16.11 -43.86 -52.60
CA ASN A 746 17.18 -44.76 -52.13
C ASN A 746 18.10 -45.46 -53.15
N PHE A 747 19.40 -45.43 -52.84
CA PHE A 747 20.37 -46.54 -52.68
C PHE A 747 21.74 -46.05 -53.16
N GLU A 748 22.65 -45.72 -52.24
CA GLU A 748 23.70 -46.60 -51.69
C GLU A 748 24.74 -47.07 -52.72
N GLU A 749 26.01 -46.97 -52.30
CA GLU A 749 27.24 -47.53 -52.89
C GLU A 749 27.96 -46.74 -54.00
N THR A 750 28.88 -45.85 -53.59
CA THR A 750 30.35 -45.97 -53.79
C THR A 750 31.02 -44.72 -53.20
N LYS A 751 31.43 -44.68 -51.94
CA LYS A 751 32.77 -45.11 -51.45
C LYS A 751 33.91 -44.88 -52.45
N SER A 752 34.62 -43.76 -52.33
CA SER A 752 36.01 -43.75 -51.83
C SER A 752 36.66 -42.36 -51.95
N ASN A 753 37.39 -42.01 -50.89
CA ASN A 753 38.42 -40.98 -50.77
C ASN A 753 37.98 -39.51 -50.60
N PHE A 754 37.78 -39.11 -49.35
CA PHE A 754 38.59 -38.05 -48.69
C PHE A 754 38.25 -38.03 -47.19
N GLU A 755 39.23 -38.33 -46.33
CA GLU A 755 39.08 -38.30 -44.87
C GLU A 755 38.98 -36.85 -44.36
N LEU A 756 37.99 -36.59 -43.51
CA LEU A 756 37.82 -35.36 -42.73
C LEU A 756 38.68 -35.42 -41.46
N PRO A 757 39.33 -34.32 -41.02
CA PRO A 757 39.96 -34.29 -39.71
C PRO A 757 38.89 -34.26 -38.61
N THR A 758 38.93 -35.28 -37.75
CA THR A 758 38.17 -35.36 -36.51
C THR A 758 38.55 -34.20 -35.58
N PHE A 759 37.56 -33.40 -35.18
CA PHE A 759 37.71 -32.40 -34.12
C PHE A 759 37.77 -33.10 -32.76
N ASP A 760 38.86 -32.87 -32.03
CA ASP A 760 39.14 -33.41 -30.70
C ASP A 760 38.33 -32.66 -29.64
N GLU A 761 37.37 -33.35 -28.98
CA GLU A 761 36.39 -32.76 -28.05
C GLU A 761 36.92 -32.56 -26.60
N ASP A 762 38.17 -32.92 -26.30
CA ASP A 762 38.65 -33.04 -24.92
C ASP A 762 39.08 -31.73 -24.22
N ASN A 763 38.87 -30.53 -24.79
CA ASN A 763 39.47 -29.29 -24.22
C ASN A 763 38.66 -27.99 -24.29
N ILE A 764 37.34 -28.06 -24.14
CA ILE A 764 36.45 -26.89 -24.17
C ILE A 764 36.67 -25.94 -22.98
N GLY A 765 36.93 -26.48 -21.78
CA GLY A 765 37.16 -25.68 -20.57
C GLY A 765 38.47 -24.88 -20.59
N ILE A 766 39.53 -25.42 -21.20
CA ILE A 766 40.83 -24.75 -21.32
C ILE A 766 40.76 -23.61 -22.36
N LYS A 767 40.09 -23.82 -23.49
CA LYS A 767 39.88 -22.77 -24.51
C LYS A 767 39.00 -21.61 -24.01
N TYR A 768 38.00 -21.89 -23.19
CA TYR A 768 37.18 -20.83 -22.57
C TYR A 768 37.98 -20.03 -21.52
N TRP A 769 38.85 -20.71 -20.77
CA TRP A 769 39.73 -20.08 -19.78
C TRP A 769 40.85 -19.24 -20.43
N GLU A 770 41.45 -19.70 -21.53
CA GLU A 770 42.41 -18.90 -22.31
C GLU A 770 41.78 -17.64 -22.91
N ARG A 771 40.50 -17.70 -23.30
CA ARG A 771 39.74 -16.56 -23.84
C ARG A 771 39.39 -15.50 -22.78
N ILE A 772 39.22 -15.90 -21.51
CA ILE A 772 39.05 -14.98 -20.37
C ILE A 772 40.40 -14.39 -19.93
N ARG A 773 41.49 -15.16 -20.05
CA ARG A 773 42.84 -14.73 -19.66
C ARG A 773 43.39 -13.58 -20.52
N THR A 774 43.09 -13.57 -21.82
CA THR A 774 43.65 -12.61 -22.79
C THR A 774 42.97 -11.23 -22.81
N ASN A 775 41.93 -11.03 -21.99
CA ASN A 775 40.96 -9.93 -22.16
C ASN A 775 40.96 -8.88 -21.03
N TRP A 776 42.14 -8.52 -20.52
CA TRP A 776 42.31 -7.46 -19.52
C TRP A 776 43.08 -6.27 -20.11
N THR A 777 42.50 -5.07 -20.06
CA THR A 777 43.17 -3.81 -20.46
C THR A 777 43.56 -2.99 -19.22
N ALA A 778 44.75 -2.36 -19.28
CA ALA A 778 45.31 -1.55 -18.21
C ALA A 778 45.21 -0.04 -18.55
N ASN A 779 44.91 0.80 -17.56
CA ASN A 779 45.07 2.26 -17.68
C ASN A 779 46.35 2.72 -16.93
N HIS A 780 47.39 2.99 -17.74
CA HIS A 780 48.50 3.97 -17.66
C HIS A 780 49.35 4.20 -16.37
N GLU A 781 50.59 3.66 -16.44
CA GLU A 781 51.94 4.30 -16.40
C GLU A 781 52.56 5.02 -15.15
N PRO A 782 53.91 5.20 -15.04
CA PRO A 782 54.79 4.42 -14.15
C PRO A 782 55.49 5.24 -13.03
N PHE A 783 55.88 4.59 -11.93
CA PHE A 783 56.88 5.12 -10.98
C PHE A 783 57.87 4.02 -10.57
N ASN A 784 59.16 4.34 -10.70
CA ASN A 784 60.34 3.48 -10.54
C ASN A 784 60.98 3.69 -9.13
N PRO A 785 62.05 2.99 -8.71
CA PRO A 785 62.00 1.90 -7.72
C PRO A 785 62.98 2.07 -6.54
N ILE A 786 62.66 1.63 -5.32
CA ILE A 786 63.69 1.47 -4.25
C ILE A 786 63.38 0.26 -3.31
N LEU A 787 64.27 -0.74 -3.36
CA LEU A 787 64.84 -1.65 -2.32
C LEU A 787 63.90 -2.25 -1.23
N HIS A 788 63.95 -3.52 -0.81
CA HIS A 788 65.01 -4.54 -0.74
C HIS A 788 64.37 -5.90 -0.30
N ARG A 789 64.93 -7.04 -0.78
CA ARG A 789 65.22 -8.36 -0.10
C ARG A 789 64.11 -9.02 0.77
N HIS A 790 63.84 -10.33 0.80
CA HIS A 790 64.42 -11.65 0.48
C HIS A 790 63.17 -12.56 0.18
N SER A 791 63.17 -13.76 -0.39
CA SER A 791 64.12 -14.88 -0.42
C SER A 791 63.65 -15.88 -1.49
N THR A 792 64.65 -16.57 -2.04
CA THR A 792 64.62 -17.71 -2.94
C THR A 792 63.79 -18.90 -2.47
N MET A 793 63.00 -19.52 -3.36
CA MET A 793 62.97 -20.98 -3.46
C MET A 793 62.62 -21.43 -4.89
N SER A 794 63.46 -22.34 -5.35
CA SER A 794 63.63 -22.91 -6.69
C SER A 794 62.51 -23.87 -7.09
N LEU A 795 62.08 -23.74 -8.35
CA LEU A 795 61.38 -24.77 -9.11
C LEU A 795 62.31 -25.97 -9.40
N PRO A 796 61.76 -27.20 -9.41
CA PRO A 796 62.24 -28.22 -10.33
C PRO A 796 61.14 -28.67 -11.31
N SER A 797 61.50 -28.59 -12.59
CA SER A 797 61.25 -29.55 -13.69
C SER A 797 60.04 -30.50 -13.64
N SER A 798 59.19 -30.37 -14.67
CA SER A 798 58.15 -31.32 -15.13
C SER A 798 58.76 -32.61 -15.76
N PRO A 799 57.99 -33.56 -16.34
CA PRO A 799 56.54 -33.82 -16.28
C PRO A 799 56.21 -35.31 -15.97
N LYS A 800 55.06 -35.62 -15.35
CA LYS A 800 54.39 -36.94 -15.53
C LYS A 800 52.93 -36.92 -15.07
N LYS A 801 52.06 -37.25 -16.02
CA LYS A 801 50.64 -37.67 -15.93
C LYS A 801 49.62 -36.63 -15.45
N GLN A 802 49.05 -35.96 -16.45
CA GLN A 802 47.78 -35.25 -16.41
C GLN A 802 46.69 -36.26 -16.82
N SER A 803 45.92 -36.81 -15.87
CA SER A 803 44.73 -37.62 -16.21
C SER A 803 43.58 -37.59 -15.19
N ASP A 804 43.75 -37.06 -13.98
CA ASP A 804 42.74 -37.30 -12.93
C ASP A 804 42.07 -36.01 -12.45
N LEU A 805 41.50 -35.18 -13.35
CA LEU A 805 40.83 -33.95 -12.91
C LEU A 805 39.69 -33.47 -13.81
N LEU A 806 38.84 -34.38 -14.31
CA LEU A 806 37.47 -34.14 -14.77
C LEU A 806 36.78 -35.50 -14.92
N ASP A 807 35.70 -35.75 -14.17
CA ASP A 807 34.80 -36.87 -14.47
C ASP A 807 34.00 -36.48 -15.73
N SER A 808 34.60 -36.74 -16.89
CA SER A 808 34.15 -36.31 -18.22
C SER A 808 33.05 -37.20 -18.81
N SER A 809 32.51 -38.14 -18.02
CA SER A 809 31.57 -39.16 -18.51
C SER A 809 30.11 -38.68 -18.64
N ASN A 810 29.75 -37.51 -18.10
CA ASN A 810 28.36 -36.98 -18.10
C ASN A 810 28.13 -35.70 -18.94
N LEU A 811 29.11 -35.27 -19.75
CA LEU A 811 29.03 -34.01 -20.52
C LEU A 811 28.93 -34.20 -22.04
N LYS A 812 28.45 -35.36 -22.51
CA LYS A 812 28.16 -35.54 -23.93
C LYS A 812 26.79 -34.91 -24.26
N SER A 813 26.86 -33.79 -24.99
CA SER A 813 25.86 -33.28 -25.96
C SER A 813 24.67 -32.37 -25.56
N ASN A 814 24.67 -31.55 -24.49
CA ASN A 814 23.43 -30.82 -24.11
C ASN A 814 23.50 -29.30 -23.84
N PHE A 815 24.52 -28.56 -24.30
CA PHE A 815 24.57 -27.11 -24.04
C PHE A 815 24.68 -26.27 -25.31
N ASN A 816 23.65 -25.46 -25.56
CA ASN A 816 23.64 -24.48 -26.64
C ASN A 816 24.24 -23.16 -26.11
N LEU A 817 25.43 -22.78 -26.57
CA LEU A 817 26.18 -21.61 -26.09
C LEU A 817 25.51 -20.25 -26.39
N ASN A 818 24.40 -20.23 -27.12
CA ASN A 818 23.57 -19.03 -27.34
C ASN A 818 22.41 -18.91 -26.32
N SER A 819 22.18 -19.92 -25.48
CA SER A 819 21.21 -19.89 -24.39
C SER A 819 21.84 -19.31 -23.10
N ASN A 820 21.21 -18.27 -22.54
CA ASN A 820 21.62 -17.69 -21.26
C ASN A 820 21.54 -18.72 -20.09
N ASN A 821 20.65 -19.70 -20.18
CA ASN A 821 20.51 -20.75 -19.17
C ASN A 821 21.67 -21.76 -19.21
N ASP A 822 22.19 -22.06 -20.39
CA ASP A 822 23.29 -23.02 -20.56
C ASP A 822 24.63 -22.38 -20.18
N ARG A 823 24.81 -21.07 -20.42
CA ARG A 823 25.94 -20.29 -19.87
C ARG A 823 25.95 -20.29 -18.34
N LYS A 824 24.80 -20.16 -17.68
CA LYS A 824 24.69 -20.23 -16.21
C LYS A 824 25.08 -21.61 -15.66
N LYS A 825 24.74 -22.70 -16.36
CA LYS A 825 25.11 -24.08 -15.98
C LYS A 825 26.61 -24.35 -16.18
N LEU A 826 27.22 -23.79 -17.22
CA LEU A 826 28.67 -23.90 -17.47
C LEU A 826 29.50 -23.23 -16.35
N LEU A 827 29.05 -22.08 -15.86
CA LEU A 827 29.72 -21.31 -14.80
C LEU A 827 29.71 -22.00 -13.43
N GLN A 828 28.84 -22.99 -13.22
CA GLN A 828 28.79 -23.77 -11.97
C GLN A 828 29.92 -24.81 -11.87
N HIS A 829 30.63 -25.09 -12.97
CA HIS A 829 31.72 -26.09 -13.02
C HIS A 829 33.13 -25.48 -12.90
N ILE A 830 33.23 -24.16 -12.67
CA ILE A 830 34.53 -23.49 -12.50
C ILE A 830 35.09 -23.81 -11.11
N LYS A 831 36.31 -24.38 -11.07
CA LYS A 831 37.02 -24.70 -9.83
C LYS A 831 37.30 -23.44 -9.01
N LYS A 832 37.15 -23.55 -7.68
CA LYS A 832 37.32 -22.43 -6.73
C LYS A 832 38.69 -21.74 -6.83
N ASP A 833 39.74 -22.48 -7.18
CA ASP A 833 41.10 -21.93 -7.34
C ASP A 833 41.21 -20.83 -8.41
N HIS A 834 40.24 -20.76 -9.34
CA HIS A 834 40.18 -19.68 -10.34
C HIS A 834 39.53 -18.40 -9.79
N TYR A 835 38.73 -18.49 -8.72
CA TYR A 835 38.10 -17.31 -8.10
C TYR A 835 39.14 -16.43 -7.40
N ASP A 836 40.16 -17.04 -6.81
CA ASP A 836 41.28 -16.34 -6.18
C ASP A 836 41.99 -15.36 -7.13
N LEU A 837 42.29 -15.80 -8.34
CA LEU A 837 43.00 -14.98 -9.33
C LEU A 837 42.12 -13.83 -9.84
N ILE A 838 40.83 -14.10 -10.03
CA ILE A 838 39.87 -13.10 -10.53
C ILE A 838 39.59 -12.06 -9.46
N TYR A 839 39.40 -12.49 -8.21
CA TYR A 839 39.24 -11.60 -7.07
C TYR A 839 40.43 -10.63 -6.95
N LYS A 840 41.67 -11.15 -7.02
CA LYS A 840 42.89 -10.33 -7.02
C LYS A 840 42.94 -9.30 -8.16
N ASN A 841 42.43 -9.65 -9.35
CA ASN A 841 42.38 -8.71 -10.47
C ASN A 841 41.27 -7.65 -10.31
N ILE A 842 40.14 -8.00 -9.70
CA ILE A 842 39.05 -7.05 -9.40
C ILE A 842 39.49 -6.02 -8.35
N ILE A 843 40.10 -6.46 -7.24
CA ILE A 843 40.59 -5.55 -6.19
C ILE A 843 41.76 -4.67 -6.66
N SER A 844 42.50 -5.11 -7.69
CA SER A 844 43.53 -4.29 -8.36
C SER A 844 42.96 -3.39 -9.47
N GLN A 845 41.65 -3.11 -9.42
CA GLN A 845 40.92 -2.21 -10.32
C GLN A 845 40.99 -2.56 -11.80
N ARG A 846 41.28 -3.82 -12.13
CA ARG A 846 41.15 -4.25 -13.52
C ARG A 846 39.67 -4.52 -13.83
N SER A 847 39.26 -4.25 -15.08
CA SER A 847 37.90 -4.51 -15.57
C SER A 847 37.89 -5.62 -16.61
N PHE A 848 36.77 -6.36 -16.69
CA PHE A 848 36.53 -7.30 -17.77
C PHE A 848 36.27 -6.56 -19.08
N SER A 849 36.83 -7.04 -20.19
CA SER A 849 36.58 -6.46 -21.52
C SER A 849 35.20 -6.81 -22.10
N GLU A 850 34.52 -7.81 -21.55
CA GLU A 850 33.17 -8.22 -21.94
C GLU A 850 32.25 -8.31 -20.71
N PRO A 851 30.92 -8.12 -20.89
CA PRO A 851 29.96 -8.26 -19.80
C PRO A 851 29.97 -9.67 -19.21
N VAL A 852 30.14 -9.76 -17.89
CA VAL A 852 30.16 -11.03 -17.15
C VAL A 852 28.87 -11.18 -16.36
N PRO A 853 28.27 -12.39 -16.26
CA PRO A 853 27.08 -12.61 -15.44
C PRO A 853 27.28 -12.22 -13.98
N LEU A 854 26.34 -11.44 -13.43
CA LEU A 854 26.40 -10.93 -12.06
C LEU A 854 26.56 -12.04 -11.02
N ASP A 855 25.86 -13.17 -11.18
CA ASP A 855 25.94 -14.32 -10.27
C ASP A 855 27.38 -14.88 -10.14
N PHE A 856 28.17 -14.83 -11.22
CA PHE A 856 29.56 -15.26 -11.20
C PHE A 856 30.45 -14.25 -10.45
N LEU A 857 30.24 -12.96 -10.69
CA LEU A 857 30.99 -11.89 -10.04
C LEU A 857 30.75 -11.88 -8.53
N VAL A 858 29.50 -12.09 -8.10
CA VAL A 858 29.13 -12.24 -6.68
C VAL A 858 29.84 -13.42 -6.04
N LYS A 859 29.91 -14.59 -6.71
CA LYS A 859 30.62 -15.76 -6.18
C LYS A 859 32.11 -15.53 -6.01
N VAL A 860 32.75 -14.80 -6.93
CA VAL A 860 34.17 -14.45 -6.85
C VAL A 860 34.43 -13.47 -5.69
N LEU A 861 33.57 -12.47 -5.51
CA LEU A 861 33.69 -11.50 -4.42
C LEU A 861 33.48 -12.13 -3.04
N VAL A 862 32.45 -12.96 -2.89
CA VAL A 862 32.18 -13.70 -1.64
C VAL A 862 33.36 -14.61 -1.30
N HIS A 863 33.89 -15.35 -2.28
CA HIS A 863 35.05 -16.21 -2.06
C HIS A 863 36.30 -15.42 -1.60
N GLY A 864 36.54 -14.26 -2.19
CA GLY A 864 37.64 -13.39 -1.79
C GLY A 864 37.46 -12.80 -0.39
N TRP A 865 36.25 -12.34 -0.06
CA TRP A 865 35.92 -11.83 1.28
C TRP A 865 36.07 -12.90 2.37
N GLU A 866 35.60 -14.13 2.12
CA GLU A 866 35.80 -15.26 3.05
C GLU A 866 37.30 -15.50 3.33
N LYS A 867 38.15 -15.30 2.32
CA LYS A 867 39.60 -15.49 2.43
C LYS A 867 40.32 -14.32 3.12
N GLU A 868 39.76 -13.11 3.01
CA GLU A 868 40.20 -11.93 3.74
C GLU A 868 39.64 -11.87 5.18
N GLY A 869 38.76 -12.80 5.55
CA GLY A 869 38.17 -12.92 6.89
C GLY A 869 37.00 -11.96 7.14
N LEU A 870 36.31 -11.54 6.07
CA LEU A 870 35.19 -10.61 6.08
C LEU A 870 33.82 -11.31 6.09
#